data_AF-A0A934IJF6-F1
#
_entry.id   AF-A0A934IJF6-F1
#
_cell.length_a   1.000
_cell.length_b   1.000
_cell.length_c   1.000
_cell.angle_alpha   90.00
_cell.angle_beta   90.00
_cell.angle_gamma   90.00
#
_symmetry.space_group_name_H-M   'P 1'
#
loop_
_entity.id
_entity.type
_entity.pdbx_description
1 polymer ?
#
loop_
_entity_poly.entity_id
_entity_poly.type
_entity_poly.pdbx_seq_one_letter_code
_entity_poly.pdbx_strand_id
1 'polypeptide(L)'
;MDPQLWEEIERGAADEDIRALVRLYPGMSPPATLRPVSRFGDILTCRLRRSDILAARSHASVRSLKAARGLEPASRPGTTPPTRSGQVRRPQVRETGAGVVLGVIDYGCDFAHRAFRKPDGASRIEALWHQGARARTGLSPDPFDQGRVWKTRHLDRALRQANPYRALGYMPSSRGADGRRHPSHGTHVLGIAAGGLDSDGPVGMAPDADIVFVHVDSGDTSGLLNFGDSVGVLEALDFILQSAGDRPAAVNISMGRHGGPHDGSTLIEQAMDHVLDTRRGVSIVQSAGNYYGGNIHCTGTLRPGQTTRFAWRVQPAATGTKELEVWLNGEDTTDFEITAPDGTRWDVPPGARVVLEKDGVVLGRAYHRLDDPGNGDTHIDVFLYEGSGSDGVWQAGLAPRRIVTGTWHAWLERHGRSRNQTRFTRGPRSDSTTGGTIAHGRRPIQVAAHRADPPYAFTRFSSAGPARDGRSVPLIAAPGEAIVSARSATSARATGREVTRMNGTSMAAPHVTGTVALMLQAAPTLSQAQIRHILRRTARPMAANIDEVGLRSAWGRLDAAAAVRAARRGAARPAREAGGPAEQLASRISASEWRVVESWVSVGQVPVDGGGALAPNQSALNAVALPDQPVAAARACAQALLNRRNRIQGTPTITHPIPRQTRVSDSVLDPLARQLVAAMPLGDGDWQTVGRFVEAQLTANRSTPAPTSPMIGPDDARNRLNIAHLIACERETAFSGGVAGPSAACGFPQSAPASAAAAITRRQLRRLGPIVDWVQVPLDQRRVHVMERLIDHYRFPVNAAAGIVGNLESESGILPERLESAARATPRLALALRGPRRRFSAQEVRDRSRRLGRGPRLPGVGLAQWTTARRRRLPFAHRYRGVTLGAYVLYFMDVQIDVLVSELGNTAGFRTLLRNLRDASRTVNQAADDFVYIYEIPGRLLEPDPARPGRRRRRARTDPQAQAVFAERRARAQRALAAYRAAHPAQGPDRIETPEPIA
;
A
#
# COMPACT_ATOMS: atom_id res chain seq x y z
N MET A 1 -10.05 23.51 -9.58
CA MET A 1 -11.40 22.90 -9.48
C MET A 1 -11.36 21.50 -10.11
N ASP A 2 -12.26 20.57 -9.75
CA ASP A 2 -12.36 19.27 -10.43
C ASP A 2 -12.90 19.44 -11.87
N PRO A 3 -12.33 18.80 -12.91
CA PRO A 3 -12.80 18.95 -14.28
C PRO A 3 -14.28 18.62 -14.47
N GLN A 4 -14.81 17.57 -13.82
CA GLN A 4 -16.22 17.24 -13.93
C GLN A 4 -17.12 18.25 -13.26
N LEU A 5 -16.68 18.94 -12.21
CA LEU A 5 -17.49 20.02 -11.63
C LEU A 5 -17.61 21.20 -12.59
N TRP A 6 -16.63 21.42 -13.48
CA TRP A 6 -16.80 22.37 -14.58
C TRP A 6 -17.83 21.85 -15.59
N GLU A 7 -17.77 20.59 -15.97
CA GLU A 7 -18.79 19.99 -16.85
C GLU A 7 -20.19 20.09 -16.24
N GLU A 8 -20.33 19.91 -14.92
CA GLU A 8 -21.60 20.10 -14.22
C GLU A 8 -22.07 21.56 -14.23
N ILE A 9 -21.19 22.55 -14.12
CA ILE A 9 -21.57 23.98 -14.22
C ILE A 9 -22.09 24.32 -15.61
N GLU A 10 -21.45 23.77 -16.64
CA GLU A 10 -21.77 24.04 -18.04
C GLU A 10 -23.01 23.26 -18.53
N ARG A 11 -23.52 22.32 -17.73
CA ARG A 11 -24.60 21.42 -18.11
C ARG A 11 -25.81 21.58 -17.19
N GLY A 12 -26.98 21.83 -17.75
CA GLY A 12 -28.27 21.79 -17.04
C GLY A 12 -28.63 23.09 -16.31
N ALA A 13 -29.78 23.09 -15.61
CA ALA A 13 -30.34 24.28 -14.97
C ALA A 13 -29.62 24.65 -13.65
N ALA A 14 -29.51 25.94 -13.35
CA ALA A 14 -28.74 26.44 -12.19
C ALA A 14 -29.33 26.03 -10.83
N ASP A 15 -30.63 25.75 -10.78
CA ASP A 15 -31.39 25.34 -9.61
C ASP A 15 -31.44 23.82 -9.38
N GLU A 16 -30.93 23.03 -10.33
CA GLU A 16 -30.88 21.57 -10.21
C GLU A 16 -29.91 21.14 -9.09
N ASP A 17 -30.34 20.18 -8.30
CA ASP A 17 -29.48 19.55 -7.29
C ASP A 17 -28.57 18.51 -7.92
N ILE A 18 -27.27 18.63 -7.66
CA ILE A 18 -26.28 17.63 -8.03
C ILE A 18 -25.79 16.86 -6.79
N ARG A 19 -25.20 15.68 -7.05
CA ARG A 19 -24.60 14.83 -6.03
C ARG A 19 -23.08 14.99 -6.05
N ALA A 20 -22.48 15.11 -4.87
CA ALA A 20 -21.03 15.30 -4.75
C ALA A 20 -20.42 14.56 -3.56
N LEU A 21 -19.13 14.25 -3.70
CA LEU A 21 -18.25 13.86 -2.61
C LEU A 21 -17.46 15.07 -2.13
N VAL A 22 -17.46 15.28 -0.82
CA VAL A 22 -16.78 16.40 -0.18
C VAL A 22 -15.77 15.87 0.81
N ARG A 23 -14.57 16.45 0.85
CA ARG A 23 -13.63 16.31 1.95
C ARG A 23 -13.51 17.63 2.68
N LEU A 24 -13.73 17.62 3.98
CA LEU A 24 -13.54 18.78 4.84
C LEU A 24 -12.11 18.85 5.38
N TYR A 25 -11.67 20.03 5.82
CA TYR A 25 -10.52 20.12 6.70
C TYR A 25 -10.85 19.51 8.08
N PRO A 26 -9.88 18.90 8.78
CA PRO A 26 -10.11 18.27 10.08
C PRO A 26 -10.79 19.23 11.07
N GLY A 27 -11.83 18.74 11.76
CA GLY A 27 -12.58 19.51 12.76
C GLY A 27 -13.59 20.53 12.21
N MET A 28 -13.63 20.75 10.89
CA MET A 28 -14.54 21.73 10.29
C MET A 28 -15.92 21.17 9.98
N SER A 29 -16.92 22.05 9.89
CA SER A 29 -18.29 21.74 9.50
C SER A 29 -18.55 22.07 8.01
N PRO A 30 -19.46 21.35 7.35
CA PRO A 30 -19.85 21.67 5.98
C PRO A 30 -20.55 23.05 5.93
N PRO A 31 -20.32 23.86 4.88
CA PRO A 31 -21.05 25.11 4.67
C PRO A 31 -22.52 24.86 4.38
N ALA A 32 -23.37 25.88 4.56
CA ALA A 32 -24.81 25.81 4.32
C ALA A 32 -25.19 25.44 2.87
N THR A 33 -24.30 25.68 1.90
CA THR A 33 -24.45 25.29 0.49
C THR A 33 -24.35 23.78 0.26
N LEU A 34 -23.79 23.03 1.21
CA LEU A 34 -23.67 21.59 1.16
C LEU A 34 -24.67 20.96 2.13
N ARG A 35 -25.53 20.08 1.60
CA ARG A 35 -26.47 19.26 2.40
C ARG A 35 -25.89 17.85 2.56
N PRO A 36 -25.31 17.48 3.71
CA PRO A 36 -24.70 16.18 3.91
C PRO A 36 -25.74 15.06 4.00
N VAL A 37 -25.39 13.88 3.50
CA VAL A 37 -26.23 12.67 3.52
C VAL A 37 -25.55 11.57 4.34
N SER A 38 -24.35 11.13 3.94
CA SER A 38 -23.55 10.13 4.65
C SER A 38 -22.18 10.70 5.04
N ARG A 39 -21.58 10.16 6.11
CA ARG A 39 -20.29 10.60 6.65
C ARG A 39 -19.32 9.46 6.91
N PHE A 40 -18.10 9.61 6.41
CA PHE A 40 -16.97 8.70 6.56
C PHE A 40 -15.75 9.51 7.03
N GLY A 41 -15.74 9.86 8.32
CA GLY A 41 -14.71 10.73 8.89
C GLY A 41 -14.81 12.17 8.39
N ASP A 42 -13.79 12.63 7.67
CA ASP A 42 -13.73 13.95 7.01
C ASP A 42 -14.34 13.94 5.60
N ILE A 43 -14.82 12.79 5.11
CA ILE A 43 -15.45 12.65 3.79
C ILE A 43 -16.97 12.54 3.95
N LEU A 44 -17.71 13.26 3.10
CA LEU A 44 -19.17 13.33 3.10
C LEU A 44 -19.70 13.02 1.69
N THR A 45 -20.85 12.35 1.62
CA THR A 45 -21.74 12.47 0.46
C THR A 45 -22.65 13.66 0.70
N CYS A 46 -22.89 14.47 -0.34
CA CYS A 46 -23.70 15.68 -0.23
C CYS A 46 -24.63 15.85 -1.43
N ARG A 47 -25.67 16.66 -1.22
CA ARG A 47 -26.44 17.34 -2.26
C ARG A 47 -26.09 18.83 -2.23
N LEU A 48 -26.04 19.46 -3.40
CA LEU A 48 -25.87 20.91 -3.55
C LEU A 48 -26.54 21.40 -4.83
N ARG A 49 -26.97 22.66 -4.86
CA ARG A 49 -27.44 23.26 -6.11
C ARG A 49 -26.26 23.44 -7.06
N ARG A 50 -26.51 23.28 -8.35
CA ARG A 50 -25.48 23.51 -9.39
C ARG A 50 -24.89 24.91 -9.33
N SER A 51 -25.73 25.93 -9.08
CA SER A 51 -25.30 27.32 -8.85
C SER A 51 -24.34 27.50 -7.66
N ASP A 52 -24.40 26.61 -6.66
CA ASP A 52 -23.59 26.71 -5.45
C ASP A 52 -22.21 26.03 -5.57
N ILE A 53 -21.90 25.36 -6.69
CA ILE A 53 -20.67 24.59 -6.88
C ILE A 53 -19.41 25.42 -6.58
N LEU A 54 -19.33 26.63 -7.12
CA LEU A 54 -18.16 27.52 -6.94
C LEU A 54 -18.06 28.03 -5.49
N ALA A 55 -19.19 28.40 -4.90
CA ALA A 55 -19.26 28.87 -3.51
C ALA A 55 -18.87 27.75 -2.54
N ALA A 56 -19.42 26.55 -2.70
CA ALA A 56 -19.10 25.38 -1.90
C ALA A 56 -17.63 24.98 -2.03
N ARG A 57 -17.07 24.96 -3.26
CA ARG A 57 -15.66 24.61 -3.48
C ARG A 57 -14.70 25.61 -2.84
N SER A 58 -15.02 26.89 -2.87
CA SER A 58 -14.15 27.97 -2.40
C SER A 58 -14.25 28.20 -0.89
N HIS A 59 -15.22 27.56 -0.24
CA HIS A 59 -15.43 27.69 1.20
C HIS A 59 -14.24 27.15 2.00
N ALA A 60 -13.82 27.87 3.05
CA ALA A 60 -12.62 27.58 3.85
C ALA A 60 -12.66 26.20 4.55
N SER A 61 -13.84 25.63 4.79
CA SER A 61 -13.97 24.28 5.37
C SER A 61 -13.77 23.15 4.36
N VAL A 62 -13.86 23.43 3.06
CA VAL A 62 -13.84 22.42 2.00
C VAL A 62 -12.43 22.26 1.45
N ARG A 63 -11.83 21.09 1.68
CA ARG A 63 -10.52 20.72 1.13
C ARG A 63 -10.64 20.18 -0.29
N SER A 64 -11.65 19.36 -0.56
CA SER A 64 -11.89 18.77 -1.87
C SER A 64 -13.39 18.63 -2.13
N LEU A 65 -13.80 18.89 -3.36
CA LEU A 65 -15.16 18.68 -3.85
C LEU A 65 -15.04 17.93 -5.17
N LYS A 66 -15.83 16.87 -5.36
CA LYS A 66 -15.84 16.02 -6.55
C LYS A 66 -17.28 15.73 -6.94
N ALA A 67 -17.63 15.93 -8.21
CA ALA A 67 -18.93 15.50 -8.72
C ALA A 67 -19.06 13.97 -8.63
N ALA A 68 -20.30 13.46 -8.56
CA ALA A 68 -20.57 12.04 -8.70
C ALA A 68 -20.02 11.51 -10.04
N ARG A 69 -19.33 10.37 -10.02
CA ARG A 69 -18.74 9.75 -11.21
C ARG A 69 -19.44 8.42 -11.50
N GLY A 70 -20.01 8.29 -12.69
CA GLY A 70 -20.69 7.06 -13.13
C GLY A 70 -19.77 5.84 -13.13
N LEU A 71 -20.35 4.67 -12.86
CA LEU A 71 -19.64 3.39 -12.79
C LEU A 71 -20.14 2.41 -13.85
N GLU A 72 -19.35 1.35 -14.08
CA GLU A 72 -19.58 0.37 -15.13
C GLU A 72 -19.37 -1.09 -14.67
N PRO A 73 -19.96 -2.10 -15.38
CA PRO A 73 -19.79 -3.51 -15.01
C PRO A 73 -18.39 -4.02 -15.31
N ALA A 74 -17.78 -4.78 -14.41
CA ALA A 74 -16.59 -5.58 -14.74
C ALA A 74 -16.95 -6.99 -15.25
N SER A 75 -17.94 -7.13 -16.15
CA SER A 75 -18.36 -8.44 -16.70
C SER A 75 -18.50 -8.47 -18.22
N ARG A 76 -18.43 -9.69 -18.79
CA ARG A 76 -18.73 -10.00 -20.19
C ARG A 76 -19.79 -11.11 -20.25
N PRO A 77 -20.88 -10.95 -21.01
CA PRO A 77 -21.88 -12.00 -21.14
C PRO A 77 -21.29 -13.25 -21.82
N GLY A 78 -21.55 -14.43 -21.25
CA GLY A 78 -21.32 -15.73 -21.90
C GLY A 78 -22.57 -16.14 -22.69
N THR A 79 -22.40 -16.67 -23.89
CA THR A 79 -23.51 -16.98 -24.82
C THR A 79 -24.13 -18.36 -24.65
N THR A 80 -23.67 -19.19 -23.71
CA THR A 80 -24.13 -20.59 -23.60
C THR A 80 -24.91 -20.84 -22.30
N PRO A 81 -26.22 -21.11 -22.38
CA PRO A 81 -27.01 -21.49 -21.21
C PRO A 81 -26.71 -22.95 -20.80
N PRO A 82 -26.26 -23.21 -19.55
CA PRO A 82 -26.12 -24.56 -19.03
C PRO A 82 -27.49 -25.13 -18.59
N THR A 83 -27.63 -26.45 -18.59
CA THR A 83 -28.86 -27.15 -18.14
C THR A 83 -28.73 -27.72 -16.71
N ARG A 84 -27.53 -28.12 -16.28
CA ARG A 84 -27.09 -28.38 -14.88
C ARG A 84 -25.57 -28.21 -14.81
N SER A 85 -25.01 -27.83 -13.65
CA SER A 85 -23.55 -27.64 -13.48
C SER A 85 -22.98 -28.54 -12.41
N GLY A 86 -21.91 -29.29 -12.73
CA GLY A 86 -21.09 -30.00 -11.76
C GLY A 86 -20.06 -29.11 -11.04
N GLN A 87 -20.13 -27.78 -11.18
CA GLN A 87 -19.21 -26.87 -10.48
C GLN A 87 -19.48 -26.93 -8.97
N VAL A 88 -18.49 -27.37 -8.20
CA VAL A 88 -18.51 -27.31 -6.74
C VAL A 88 -17.90 -25.99 -6.30
N ARG A 89 -18.74 -25.08 -5.78
CA ARG A 89 -18.32 -23.75 -5.31
C ARG A 89 -18.04 -23.73 -3.81
N ARG A 90 -19.00 -24.21 -3.02
CA ARG A 90 -18.96 -24.12 -1.56
C ARG A 90 -17.81 -24.97 -0.98
N PRO A 91 -16.96 -24.41 -0.11
CA PRO A 91 -15.92 -25.18 0.56
C PRO A 91 -16.51 -26.18 1.56
N GLN A 92 -15.83 -27.31 1.79
CA GLN A 92 -16.19 -28.27 2.83
C GLN A 92 -15.80 -27.72 4.23
N VAL A 93 -16.67 -26.87 4.78
CA VAL A 93 -16.58 -26.28 6.13
C VAL A 93 -17.96 -26.24 6.79
N ARG A 94 -17.98 -26.12 8.13
CA ARG A 94 -19.22 -26.06 8.92
C ARG A 94 -19.91 -24.70 8.86
N GLU A 95 -19.17 -23.63 8.62
CA GLU A 95 -19.69 -22.28 8.47
C GLU A 95 -20.55 -22.18 7.20
N THR A 96 -21.66 -21.48 7.30
CA THR A 96 -22.64 -21.26 6.23
C THR A 96 -22.88 -19.77 5.96
N GLY A 97 -22.31 -18.88 6.76
CA GLY A 97 -22.52 -17.43 6.72
C GLY A 97 -23.60 -16.94 7.69
N ALA A 98 -24.25 -17.83 8.43
CA ALA A 98 -25.30 -17.46 9.37
C ALA A 98 -24.84 -16.39 10.38
N GLY A 99 -25.68 -15.38 10.61
CA GLY A 99 -25.39 -14.24 11.50
C GLY A 99 -24.47 -13.18 10.91
N VAL A 100 -24.07 -13.30 9.63
CA VAL A 100 -23.28 -12.30 8.92
C VAL A 100 -24.13 -11.65 7.84
N VAL A 101 -24.11 -10.33 7.77
CA VAL A 101 -24.72 -9.59 6.66
C VAL A 101 -23.83 -9.67 5.44
N LEU A 102 -24.36 -10.25 4.37
CA LEU A 102 -23.74 -10.24 3.05
C LEU A 102 -24.36 -9.12 2.21
N GLY A 103 -23.63 -8.03 2.11
CA GLY A 103 -24.00 -6.85 1.35
C GLY A 103 -23.60 -6.97 -0.12
N VAL A 104 -24.51 -6.73 -1.06
CA VAL A 104 -24.18 -6.64 -2.49
C VAL A 104 -24.61 -5.30 -3.04
N ILE A 105 -23.63 -4.54 -3.56
CA ILE A 105 -23.84 -3.29 -4.29
C ILE A 105 -23.68 -3.61 -5.77
N ASP A 106 -24.78 -3.68 -6.52
CA ASP A 106 -24.80 -4.09 -7.94
C ASP A 106 -26.11 -3.64 -8.62
N TYR A 107 -26.38 -4.04 -9.87
CA TYR A 107 -27.66 -3.78 -10.54
C TYR A 107 -28.44 -5.07 -10.78
N GLY A 108 -29.75 -4.99 -10.55
CA GLY A 108 -30.70 -6.08 -10.79
C GLY A 108 -30.55 -7.26 -9.81
N CYS A 109 -31.45 -7.31 -8.83
CA CYS A 109 -31.63 -8.42 -7.91
C CYS A 109 -32.99 -9.10 -8.15
N ASP A 110 -32.98 -10.34 -8.60
CA ASP A 110 -34.17 -11.17 -8.70
C ASP A 110 -34.53 -11.75 -7.33
N PHE A 111 -35.28 -10.98 -6.53
CA PHE A 111 -35.70 -11.39 -5.19
C PHE A 111 -36.63 -12.62 -5.17
N ALA A 112 -37.22 -13.01 -6.30
CA ALA A 112 -38.14 -14.14 -6.40
C ALA A 112 -37.46 -15.44 -6.82
N HIS A 113 -36.18 -15.37 -7.20
CA HIS A 113 -35.38 -16.53 -7.54
C HIS A 113 -35.26 -17.51 -6.35
N ARG A 114 -35.40 -18.81 -6.60
CA ARG A 114 -35.39 -19.84 -5.54
C ARG A 114 -34.12 -19.84 -4.69
N ALA A 115 -32.97 -19.57 -5.31
CA ALA A 115 -31.69 -19.40 -4.62
C ALA A 115 -31.68 -18.32 -3.51
N PHE A 116 -32.63 -17.39 -3.48
CA PHE A 116 -32.72 -16.34 -2.44
C PHE A 116 -33.97 -16.48 -1.57
N ARG A 117 -34.56 -17.67 -1.56
CA ARG A 117 -35.68 -18.03 -0.70
C ARG A 117 -35.24 -19.03 0.36
N LYS A 118 -35.95 -19.01 1.48
CA LYS A 118 -35.87 -20.01 2.54
C LYS A 118 -36.66 -21.26 2.12
N PRO A 119 -36.47 -22.42 2.77
CA PRO A 119 -37.23 -23.64 2.46
C PRO A 119 -38.75 -23.49 2.57
N ASP A 120 -39.23 -22.63 3.48
CA ASP A 120 -40.66 -22.28 3.61
C ASP A 120 -41.19 -21.34 2.51
N GLY A 121 -40.30 -20.93 1.59
CA GLY A 121 -40.61 -20.03 0.49
C GLY A 121 -40.56 -18.54 0.82
N ALA A 122 -40.28 -18.14 2.06
CA ALA A 122 -40.05 -16.73 2.41
C ALA A 122 -38.72 -16.21 1.84
N SER A 123 -38.55 -14.90 1.78
CA SER A 123 -37.32 -14.29 1.28
C SER A 123 -36.17 -14.44 2.28
N ARG A 124 -34.95 -14.65 1.76
CA ARG A 124 -33.69 -14.51 2.51
C ARG A 124 -33.14 -13.09 2.49
N ILE A 125 -33.75 -12.20 1.70
CA ILE A 125 -33.35 -10.81 1.58
C ILE A 125 -33.99 -10.02 2.72
N GLU A 126 -33.14 -9.48 3.58
CA GLU A 126 -33.54 -8.62 4.69
C GLU A 126 -33.99 -7.25 4.18
N ALA A 127 -33.22 -6.69 3.24
CA ALA A 127 -33.51 -5.43 2.60
C ALA A 127 -33.01 -5.39 1.15
N LEU A 128 -33.88 -4.90 0.25
CA LEU A 128 -33.55 -4.52 -1.12
C LEU A 128 -33.78 -3.02 -1.28
N TRP A 129 -32.71 -2.25 -1.47
CA TRP A 129 -32.81 -0.83 -1.81
C TRP A 129 -32.61 -0.62 -3.32
N HIS A 130 -33.56 0.02 -3.98
CA HIS A 130 -33.45 0.43 -5.37
C HIS A 130 -33.32 1.96 -5.47
N GLN A 131 -32.12 2.44 -5.85
CA GLN A 131 -31.79 3.86 -5.87
C GLN A 131 -32.51 4.66 -6.98
N GLY A 132 -32.95 4.01 -8.07
CA GLY A 132 -33.43 4.69 -9.29
C GLY A 132 -34.74 5.49 -9.22
N ALA A 133 -35.42 5.53 -8.07
CA ALA A 133 -36.61 6.38 -7.92
C ALA A 133 -36.19 7.77 -7.41
N ARG A 134 -36.19 8.78 -8.30
CA ARG A 134 -35.81 10.16 -7.96
C ARG A 134 -36.81 10.89 -7.05
N ALA A 135 -38.10 10.56 -7.16
CA ALA A 135 -39.11 11.13 -6.29
C ALA A 135 -39.07 10.45 -4.92
N ARG A 136 -39.02 11.25 -3.84
CA ARG A 136 -39.18 10.77 -2.47
C ARG A 136 -40.55 10.08 -2.37
N THR A 137 -40.55 8.87 -1.85
CA THR A 137 -41.77 8.11 -1.55
C THR A 137 -41.78 7.78 -0.06
N GLY A 138 -42.91 7.31 0.48
CA GLY A 138 -42.95 6.77 1.84
C GLY A 138 -42.05 5.53 2.07
N LEU A 139 -41.37 5.03 1.03
CA LEU A 139 -40.40 3.93 1.08
C LEU A 139 -38.96 4.39 0.86
N SER A 140 -38.70 5.69 0.67
CA SER A 140 -37.34 6.21 0.56
C SER A 140 -36.66 6.14 1.93
N PRO A 141 -35.43 5.63 2.03
CA PRO A 141 -34.74 5.51 3.30
C PRO A 141 -34.10 6.84 3.72
N ASP A 142 -34.34 7.27 4.96
CA ASP A 142 -33.55 8.32 5.58
C ASP A 142 -32.13 7.80 5.89
N PRO A 143 -31.07 8.60 5.77
CA PRO A 143 -31.03 10.01 5.32
C PRO A 143 -30.85 10.17 3.80
N PHE A 144 -30.93 9.09 3.02
CA PHE A 144 -30.52 9.06 1.60
C PHE A 144 -31.49 9.78 0.65
N ASP A 145 -32.74 9.98 1.09
CA ASP A 145 -33.78 10.79 0.45
C ASP A 145 -34.08 10.43 -1.01
N GLN A 146 -33.72 9.21 -1.44
CA GLN A 146 -33.93 8.69 -2.80
C GLN A 146 -34.21 7.20 -2.83
N GLY A 147 -34.85 6.74 -3.90
CA GLY A 147 -35.09 5.32 -4.14
C GLY A 147 -36.22 4.75 -3.28
N ARG A 148 -36.31 3.41 -3.26
CA ARG A 148 -37.31 2.65 -2.49
C ARG A 148 -36.65 1.47 -1.78
N VAL A 149 -36.96 1.26 -0.50
CA VAL A 149 -36.50 0.10 0.27
C VAL A 149 -37.65 -0.89 0.49
N TRP A 150 -37.42 -2.12 0.06
CA TRP A 150 -38.28 -3.25 0.38
C TRP A 150 -37.60 -4.12 1.44
N LYS A 151 -38.20 -4.18 2.63
CA LYS A 151 -37.82 -5.13 3.68
C LYS A 151 -38.46 -6.49 3.43
N THR A 152 -38.03 -7.54 4.13
CA THR A 152 -38.55 -8.92 4.01
C THR A 152 -40.08 -8.98 3.95
N ARG A 153 -40.81 -8.27 4.82
CA ARG A 153 -42.28 -8.23 4.81
C ARG A 153 -42.89 -7.77 3.46
N HIS A 154 -42.24 -6.82 2.78
CA HIS A 154 -42.69 -6.32 1.48
C HIS A 154 -42.43 -7.37 0.39
N LEU A 155 -41.24 -8.00 0.45
CA LEU A 155 -40.83 -9.05 -0.49
C LEU A 155 -41.74 -10.27 -0.35
N ASP A 156 -41.97 -10.76 0.87
CA ASP A 156 -42.83 -11.93 1.13
C ASP A 156 -44.27 -11.68 0.68
N ARG A 157 -44.81 -10.48 0.91
CA ARG A 157 -46.13 -10.10 0.39
C ARG A 157 -46.17 -10.16 -1.13
N ALA A 158 -45.11 -9.73 -1.80
CA ALA A 158 -45.02 -9.80 -3.26
C ALA A 158 -44.85 -11.24 -3.75
N LEU A 159 -44.08 -12.09 -3.06
CA LEU A 159 -43.87 -13.50 -3.40
C LEU A 159 -45.16 -14.32 -3.37
N ARG A 160 -46.18 -13.89 -2.62
CA ARG A 160 -47.52 -14.49 -2.62
C ARG A 160 -48.40 -14.11 -3.80
N GLN A 161 -47.99 -13.12 -4.60
CA GLN A 161 -48.76 -12.68 -5.77
C GLN A 161 -48.39 -13.49 -7.00
N ALA A 162 -49.34 -13.64 -7.95
CA ALA A 162 -49.09 -14.31 -9.23
C ALA A 162 -47.95 -13.68 -10.04
N ASN A 163 -47.66 -12.39 -9.82
CA ASN A 163 -46.52 -11.68 -10.39
C ASN A 163 -45.84 -10.81 -9.31
N PRO A 164 -44.80 -11.35 -8.63
CA PRO A 164 -44.11 -10.65 -7.56
C PRO A 164 -43.47 -9.32 -8.00
N TYR A 165 -42.94 -9.27 -9.21
CA TYR A 165 -42.29 -8.09 -9.78
C TYR A 165 -43.27 -6.93 -9.98
N ARG A 166 -44.44 -7.22 -10.57
CA ARG A 166 -45.50 -6.24 -10.76
C ARG A 166 -46.02 -5.73 -9.42
N ALA A 167 -46.15 -6.61 -8.43
CA ALA A 167 -46.60 -6.23 -7.09
C ALA A 167 -45.70 -5.19 -6.40
N LEU A 168 -44.40 -5.16 -6.74
CA LEU A 168 -43.46 -4.15 -6.25
C LEU A 168 -43.20 -2.99 -7.22
N GLY A 169 -43.73 -3.06 -8.46
CA GLY A 169 -43.35 -2.12 -9.51
C GLY A 169 -41.83 -2.15 -9.78
N TYR A 170 -41.23 -3.34 -9.73
CA TYR A 170 -39.80 -3.58 -9.83
C TYR A 170 -39.53 -4.69 -10.86
N MET A 171 -38.47 -4.56 -11.65
CA MET A 171 -38.07 -5.59 -12.60
C MET A 171 -36.57 -5.86 -12.43
N PRO A 172 -36.16 -7.12 -12.16
CA PRO A 172 -34.75 -7.42 -11.92
C PRO A 172 -33.90 -7.33 -13.19
N SER A 173 -34.50 -7.37 -14.38
CA SER A 173 -33.79 -7.36 -15.68
C SER A 173 -34.02 -6.10 -16.50
N SER A 174 -32.96 -5.68 -17.20
CA SER A 174 -32.92 -4.56 -18.15
C SER A 174 -33.45 -4.96 -19.52
N ARG A 175 -34.13 -4.06 -20.23
CA ARG A 175 -34.20 -4.14 -21.71
C ARG A 175 -32.89 -3.63 -22.30
N GLY A 176 -32.29 -4.40 -23.20
CA GLY A 176 -31.17 -3.96 -24.03
C GLY A 176 -31.65 -3.05 -25.17
N ALA A 177 -30.69 -2.45 -25.87
CA ALA A 177 -30.95 -1.64 -27.07
C ALA A 177 -31.62 -2.44 -28.22
N ASP A 178 -31.58 -3.77 -28.16
CA ASP A 178 -32.27 -4.69 -29.06
C ASP A 178 -33.75 -4.93 -28.67
N GLY A 179 -34.25 -4.20 -27.67
CA GLY A 179 -35.60 -4.35 -27.13
C GLY A 179 -35.81 -5.60 -26.25
N ARG A 180 -34.82 -6.50 -26.16
CA ARG A 180 -34.91 -7.77 -25.43
C ARG A 180 -34.47 -7.59 -23.98
N ARG A 181 -35.05 -8.36 -23.05
CA ARG A 181 -34.59 -8.36 -21.65
C ARG A 181 -33.41 -9.29 -21.45
N HIS A 182 -32.32 -8.77 -20.88
CA HIS A 182 -31.13 -9.56 -20.55
C HIS A 182 -31.10 -9.90 -19.05
N PRO A 183 -30.56 -11.07 -18.65
CA PRO A 183 -30.35 -11.38 -17.24
C PRO A 183 -29.47 -10.33 -16.57
N SER A 184 -29.80 -9.96 -15.33
CA SER A 184 -29.05 -9.02 -14.53
C SER A 184 -27.78 -9.62 -13.95
N HIS A 185 -26.77 -8.77 -13.82
CA HIS A 185 -25.50 -9.11 -13.21
C HIS A 185 -25.58 -9.33 -11.70
N GLY A 186 -26.28 -8.46 -10.98
CA GLY A 186 -26.37 -8.51 -9.52
C GLY A 186 -26.96 -9.82 -9.00
N THR A 187 -27.97 -10.35 -9.68
CA THR A 187 -28.53 -11.69 -9.41
C THR A 187 -27.48 -12.79 -9.53
N HIS A 188 -26.64 -12.73 -10.58
CA HIS A 188 -25.57 -13.72 -10.78
C HIS A 188 -24.50 -13.62 -9.68
N VAL A 189 -24.07 -12.39 -9.36
CA VAL A 189 -23.12 -12.06 -8.29
C VAL A 189 -23.62 -12.55 -6.92
N LEU A 190 -24.87 -12.23 -6.58
CA LEU A 190 -25.49 -12.65 -5.33
C LEU A 190 -25.60 -14.18 -5.24
N GLY A 191 -25.94 -14.86 -6.35
CA GLY A 191 -25.95 -16.32 -6.41
C GLY A 191 -24.58 -16.94 -6.12
N ILE A 192 -23.49 -16.30 -6.54
CA ILE A 192 -22.11 -16.76 -6.22
C ILE A 192 -21.83 -16.62 -4.73
N ALA A 193 -22.14 -15.45 -4.19
CA ALA A 193 -21.82 -15.12 -2.80
C ALA A 193 -22.68 -15.90 -1.80
N ALA A 194 -24.00 -15.97 -2.03
CA ALA A 194 -24.98 -16.41 -1.04
C ALA A 194 -26.15 -17.25 -1.58
N GLY A 195 -26.09 -17.77 -2.81
CA GLY A 195 -27.15 -18.65 -3.34
C GLY A 195 -27.44 -19.86 -2.44
N GLY A 196 -28.71 -20.11 -2.15
CA GLY A 196 -29.18 -21.19 -1.28
C GLY A 196 -29.11 -22.59 -1.92
N LEU A 197 -29.52 -23.59 -1.14
CA LEU A 197 -29.48 -25.01 -1.52
C LEU A 197 -30.54 -25.38 -2.57
N ASP A 198 -31.68 -24.68 -2.57
CA ASP A 198 -32.84 -24.99 -3.40
C ASP A 198 -32.80 -24.26 -4.75
N SER A 199 -31.79 -24.54 -5.58
CA SER A 199 -31.74 -24.04 -6.96
C SER A 199 -31.07 -25.03 -7.91
N ASP A 200 -31.32 -24.91 -9.21
CA ASP A 200 -30.68 -25.74 -10.25
C ASP A 200 -29.16 -25.48 -10.41
N GLY A 201 -28.60 -24.54 -9.63
CA GLY A 201 -27.21 -24.07 -9.73
C GLY A 201 -26.33 -24.43 -8.54
N PRO A 202 -25.01 -24.20 -8.66
CA PRO A 202 -24.09 -24.37 -7.56
C PRO A 202 -24.49 -23.51 -6.36
N VAL A 203 -24.51 -24.13 -5.17
CA VAL A 203 -24.70 -23.43 -3.89
C VAL A 203 -23.68 -22.30 -3.77
N GLY A 204 -24.13 -21.14 -3.29
CA GLY A 204 -23.29 -20.00 -2.98
C GLY A 204 -22.24 -20.34 -1.92
N MET A 205 -21.26 -19.45 -1.79
CA MET A 205 -20.21 -19.62 -0.76
C MET A 205 -20.78 -19.57 0.66
N ALA A 206 -21.69 -18.64 0.94
CA ALA A 206 -22.32 -18.37 2.23
C ALA A 206 -23.86 -18.49 2.15
N PRO A 207 -24.41 -19.72 2.04
CA PRO A 207 -25.82 -19.97 1.76
C PRO A 207 -26.79 -19.61 2.89
N ASP A 208 -26.32 -19.27 4.09
CA ASP A 208 -27.18 -18.85 5.22
C ASP A 208 -26.91 -17.42 5.67
N ALA A 209 -26.12 -16.64 4.92
CA ALA A 209 -25.92 -15.23 5.23
C ALA A 209 -27.21 -14.41 5.06
N ASP A 210 -27.36 -13.38 5.89
CA ASP A 210 -28.43 -12.39 5.81
C ASP A 210 -28.15 -11.45 4.63
N ILE A 211 -29.07 -11.36 3.67
CA ILE A 211 -28.79 -10.64 2.42
C ILE A 211 -29.31 -9.21 2.52
N VAL A 212 -28.41 -8.25 2.31
CA VAL A 212 -28.77 -6.85 2.00
C VAL A 212 -28.30 -6.53 0.60
N PHE A 213 -29.21 -6.14 -0.28
CA PHE A 213 -28.89 -5.83 -1.67
C PHE A 213 -29.23 -4.37 -1.97
N VAL A 214 -28.30 -3.66 -2.61
CA VAL A 214 -28.54 -2.33 -3.14
C VAL A 214 -28.43 -2.37 -4.66
N HIS A 215 -29.58 -2.19 -5.32
CA HIS A 215 -29.69 -1.93 -6.75
C HIS A 215 -29.33 -0.46 -7.00
N VAL A 216 -28.07 -0.23 -7.39
CA VAL A 216 -27.55 1.10 -7.67
C VAL A 216 -28.05 1.64 -9.00
N ASP A 217 -28.33 2.95 -9.05
CA ASP A 217 -28.82 3.65 -10.24
C ASP A 217 -28.49 5.15 -10.11
N SER A 218 -27.93 5.76 -11.15
CA SER A 218 -27.61 7.19 -11.20
C SER A 218 -28.79 8.09 -11.62
N GLY A 219 -29.85 7.51 -12.20
CA GLY A 219 -31.04 8.22 -12.69
C GLY A 219 -30.84 9.15 -13.90
N ASP A 220 -29.61 9.50 -14.29
CA ASP A 220 -29.28 10.48 -15.36
C ASP A 220 -29.17 9.85 -16.76
N THR A 221 -29.30 8.54 -16.86
CA THR A 221 -29.22 7.79 -18.11
C THR A 221 -30.48 6.96 -18.30
N SER A 222 -31.13 7.10 -19.46
CA SER A 222 -32.21 6.19 -19.85
C SER A 222 -31.60 4.83 -20.22
N GLY A 223 -31.66 3.87 -19.31
CA GLY A 223 -31.21 2.50 -19.55
C GLY A 223 -30.72 1.80 -18.29
N LEU A 224 -31.22 0.58 -18.04
CA LEU A 224 -30.94 -0.22 -16.83
C LEU A 224 -29.59 -0.97 -16.87
N LEU A 225 -28.59 -0.42 -17.55
CA LEU A 225 -27.16 -0.82 -17.48
C LEU A 225 -26.37 0.26 -16.74
N ASN A 226 -26.96 0.76 -15.67
CA ASN A 226 -26.48 1.88 -14.88
C ASN A 226 -25.99 1.32 -13.54
N PHE A 227 -24.70 1.48 -13.24
CA PHE A 227 -24.06 0.95 -12.02
C PHE A 227 -23.98 2.03 -10.95
N GLY A 228 -24.88 3.00 -11.00
CA GLY A 228 -24.83 4.18 -10.19
C GLY A 228 -23.56 4.98 -10.41
N ASP A 229 -23.13 5.63 -9.35
CA ASP A 229 -22.01 6.53 -9.32
C ASP A 229 -21.31 6.47 -7.96
N SER A 230 -20.18 7.15 -7.85
CA SER A 230 -19.36 7.18 -6.64
C SER A 230 -20.11 7.63 -5.37
N VAL A 231 -21.11 8.50 -5.48
CA VAL A 231 -21.94 8.91 -4.33
C VAL A 231 -22.92 7.80 -3.97
N GLY A 232 -23.63 7.26 -4.96
CA GLY A 232 -24.58 6.16 -4.77
C GLY A 232 -23.94 4.91 -4.15
N VAL A 233 -22.69 4.59 -4.49
CA VAL A 233 -21.95 3.46 -3.89
C VAL A 233 -21.60 3.69 -2.42
N LEU A 234 -21.16 4.90 -2.05
CA LEU A 234 -20.89 5.20 -0.64
C LEU A 234 -22.18 5.22 0.19
N GLU A 235 -23.26 5.79 -0.35
CA GLU A 235 -24.57 5.74 0.31
C GLU A 235 -25.07 4.28 0.44
N ALA A 236 -24.86 3.44 -0.58
CA ALA A 236 -25.16 2.01 -0.52
C ALA A 236 -24.35 1.28 0.56
N LEU A 237 -23.06 1.62 0.70
CA LEU A 237 -22.21 1.09 1.76
C LEU A 237 -22.74 1.51 3.13
N ASP A 238 -23.06 2.78 3.33
CA ASP A 238 -23.64 3.28 4.58
C ASP A 238 -24.96 2.56 4.92
N PHE A 239 -25.87 2.42 3.96
CA PHE A 239 -27.12 1.69 4.13
C PHE A 239 -26.91 0.23 4.55
N ILE A 240 -25.95 -0.47 3.94
CA ILE A 240 -25.61 -1.85 4.30
C ILE A 240 -25.07 -1.91 5.73
N LEU A 241 -24.19 -0.99 6.12
CA LEU A 241 -23.62 -0.94 7.47
C LEU A 241 -24.69 -0.59 8.52
N GLN A 242 -25.60 0.33 8.21
CA GLN A 242 -26.75 0.64 9.07
C GLN A 242 -27.70 -0.55 9.20
N SER A 243 -27.94 -1.29 8.12
CA SER A 243 -28.75 -2.52 8.15
C SER A 243 -28.07 -3.63 8.96
N ALA A 244 -26.73 -3.73 8.92
CA ALA A 244 -25.99 -4.70 9.69
C ALA A 244 -26.02 -4.42 11.20
N GLY A 245 -25.96 -3.14 11.60
CA GLY A 245 -25.81 -2.76 13.01
C GLY A 245 -24.50 -3.32 13.56
N ASP A 246 -24.56 -4.03 14.69
CA ASP A 246 -23.40 -4.66 15.32
C ASP A 246 -23.03 -6.03 14.71
N ARG A 247 -23.84 -6.54 13.78
CA ARG A 247 -23.53 -7.81 13.09
C ARG A 247 -22.33 -7.62 12.17
N PRO A 248 -21.47 -8.64 12.01
CA PRO A 248 -20.40 -8.58 11.02
C PRO A 248 -20.98 -8.47 9.60
N ALA A 249 -20.24 -7.77 8.73
CA ALA A 249 -20.67 -7.50 7.36
C ALA A 249 -19.56 -7.78 6.33
N ALA A 250 -19.90 -8.52 5.27
CA ALA A 250 -19.05 -8.72 4.10
C ALA A 250 -19.72 -8.08 2.88
N VAL A 251 -19.09 -7.03 2.32
CA VAL A 251 -19.66 -6.22 1.23
C VAL A 251 -18.96 -6.52 -0.09
N ASN A 252 -19.74 -6.89 -1.11
CA ASN A 252 -19.28 -7.10 -2.47
C ASN A 252 -19.56 -5.87 -3.35
N ILE A 253 -18.54 -5.40 -4.06
CA ILE A 253 -18.65 -4.34 -5.07
C ILE A 253 -18.04 -4.84 -6.39
N SER A 254 -18.89 -5.22 -7.34
CA SER A 254 -18.50 -5.83 -8.63
C SER A 254 -18.60 -4.84 -9.81
N MET A 255 -18.13 -3.62 -9.60
CA MET A 255 -18.19 -2.49 -10.54
C MET A 255 -16.91 -1.65 -10.48
N GLY A 256 -16.69 -0.79 -11.47
CA GLY A 256 -15.50 0.05 -11.52
C GLY A 256 -15.57 1.17 -12.56
N ARG A 257 -14.46 1.92 -12.65
CA ARG A 257 -14.18 3.01 -13.58
C ARG A 257 -12.70 2.94 -13.98
N HIS A 258 -12.26 3.61 -15.04
CA HIS A 258 -10.86 3.63 -15.50
C HIS A 258 -10.20 4.99 -15.35
N GLY A 259 -10.94 6.06 -15.54
CA GLY A 259 -10.49 7.42 -15.29
C GLY A 259 -10.28 7.60 -13.79
N GLY A 260 -9.11 8.08 -13.44
CA GLY A 260 -8.70 8.56 -12.12
C GLY A 260 -7.24 8.20 -11.82
N PRO A 261 -6.79 8.41 -10.57
CA PRO A 261 -5.36 8.38 -10.24
C PRO A 261 -4.75 6.98 -10.00
N HIS A 262 -5.56 5.92 -9.86
CA HIS A 262 -5.10 4.52 -9.63
C HIS A 262 -4.12 4.31 -8.47
N ASP A 263 -4.11 5.20 -7.48
CA ASP A 263 -3.19 5.18 -6.34
C ASP A 263 -3.91 5.13 -4.98
N GLY A 264 -5.24 5.00 -4.98
CA GLY A 264 -6.06 5.00 -3.76
C GLY A 264 -6.44 6.39 -3.25
N SER A 265 -6.13 7.47 -3.99
CA SER A 265 -6.40 8.84 -3.55
C SER A 265 -7.80 9.35 -3.88
N THR A 266 -8.65 8.58 -4.57
CA THR A 266 -10.04 9.03 -4.78
C THR A 266 -10.81 9.08 -3.46
N LEU A 267 -11.79 9.98 -3.36
CA LEU A 267 -12.57 10.13 -2.11
C LEU A 267 -13.38 8.87 -1.77
N ILE A 268 -13.85 8.13 -2.78
CA ILE A 268 -14.54 6.85 -2.58
C ILE A 268 -13.61 5.79 -1.99
N GLU A 269 -12.37 5.69 -2.48
CA GLU A 269 -11.36 4.76 -1.94
C GLU A 269 -10.97 5.13 -0.50
N GLN A 270 -10.75 6.41 -0.23
CA GLN A 270 -10.42 6.89 1.10
C GLN A 270 -11.57 6.70 2.11
N ALA A 271 -12.83 6.86 1.68
CA ALA A 271 -13.99 6.58 2.52
C ALA A 271 -14.11 5.09 2.86
N MET A 272 -13.88 4.20 1.89
CA MET A 272 -13.82 2.76 2.14
C MET A 272 -12.66 2.37 3.08
N ASP A 273 -11.49 2.98 2.88
CA ASP A 273 -10.34 2.80 3.78
C ASP A 273 -10.68 3.24 5.21
N HIS A 274 -11.34 4.38 5.38
CA HIS A 274 -11.78 4.88 6.68
C HIS A 274 -12.73 3.92 7.39
N VAL A 275 -13.73 3.37 6.69
CA VAL A 275 -14.65 2.36 7.26
C VAL A 275 -13.86 1.15 7.78
N LEU A 276 -12.92 0.65 6.99
CA LEU A 276 -12.15 -0.55 7.30
C LEU A 276 -11.08 -0.35 8.37
N ASP A 277 -10.62 0.88 8.57
CA ASP A 277 -9.69 1.25 9.63
C ASP A 277 -10.39 1.51 10.97
N THR A 278 -11.67 1.88 10.95
CA THR A 278 -12.44 2.22 12.16
C THR A 278 -13.37 1.12 12.64
N ARG A 279 -13.79 0.18 11.77
CA ARG A 279 -14.74 -0.88 12.11
C ARG A 279 -14.12 -2.27 12.01
N ARG A 280 -14.24 -3.05 13.10
CA ARG A 280 -13.97 -4.50 13.10
C ARG A 280 -15.22 -5.26 12.65
N GLY A 281 -15.03 -6.50 12.18
CA GLY A 281 -16.13 -7.33 11.69
C GLY A 281 -16.69 -6.91 10.33
N VAL A 282 -16.09 -5.90 9.68
CA VAL A 282 -16.50 -5.37 8.38
C VAL A 282 -15.39 -5.63 7.36
N SER A 283 -15.78 -6.08 6.17
CA SER A 283 -14.88 -6.27 5.04
C SER A 283 -15.52 -5.82 3.73
N ILE A 284 -14.73 -5.17 2.88
CA ILE A 284 -15.12 -4.76 1.52
C ILE A 284 -14.24 -5.51 0.53
N VAL A 285 -14.89 -6.12 -0.45
CA VAL A 285 -14.27 -6.91 -1.52
C VAL A 285 -14.69 -6.34 -2.87
N GLN A 286 -13.70 -6.07 -3.72
CA GLN A 286 -13.87 -5.42 -5.02
C GLN A 286 -13.29 -6.26 -6.16
N SER A 287 -14.00 -6.28 -7.29
CA SER A 287 -13.46 -6.83 -8.55
C SER A 287 -12.29 -6.00 -9.07
N ALA A 288 -11.22 -6.63 -9.57
CA ALA A 288 -10.07 -5.91 -10.11
C ALA A 288 -10.35 -5.15 -11.41
N GLY A 289 -11.31 -5.58 -12.21
CA GLY A 289 -11.54 -5.06 -13.56
C GLY A 289 -11.20 -6.07 -14.66
N ASN A 290 -11.64 -5.79 -15.90
CA ASN A 290 -11.55 -6.71 -17.04
C ASN A 290 -10.77 -6.11 -18.23
N TYR A 291 -9.68 -5.40 -17.94
CA TYR A 291 -9.14 -4.42 -18.86
C TYR A 291 -7.72 -4.69 -19.35
N TYR A 292 -7.11 -5.79 -18.91
CA TYR A 292 -5.73 -6.16 -19.29
C TYR A 292 -5.46 -6.08 -20.80
N GLY A 293 -6.32 -6.70 -21.62
CA GLY A 293 -6.23 -6.64 -23.09
C GLY A 293 -7.05 -5.53 -23.74
N GLY A 294 -7.42 -4.48 -23.00
CA GLY A 294 -8.32 -3.42 -23.47
C GLY A 294 -7.65 -2.38 -24.36
N ASN A 295 -6.31 -2.26 -24.33
CA ASN A 295 -5.57 -1.14 -24.92
C ASN A 295 -6.07 0.23 -24.43
N ILE A 296 -6.42 0.33 -23.15
CA ILE A 296 -6.99 1.54 -22.54
C ILE A 296 -6.01 2.31 -21.67
N HIS A 297 -4.75 1.84 -21.58
CA HIS A 297 -3.72 2.47 -20.76
C HIS A 297 -2.43 2.70 -21.58
N CYS A 298 -1.88 3.91 -21.47
CA CYS A 298 -0.52 4.24 -21.90
C CYS A 298 0.27 4.76 -20.70
N THR A 299 1.56 4.48 -20.67
CA THR A 299 2.47 5.05 -19.66
C THR A 299 3.88 5.12 -20.20
N GLY A 300 4.66 6.09 -19.71
CA GLY A 300 6.05 6.21 -20.09
C GLY A 300 6.81 7.17 -19.19
N THR A 301 8.01 7.52 -19.66
CA THR A 301 8.87 8.50 -19.01
C THR A 301 9.11 9.65 -19.97
N LEU A 302 8.76 10.86 -19.55
CA LEU A 302 9.05 12.10 -20.25
C LEU A 302 10.57 12.31 -20.34
N ARG A 303 11.02 12.93 -21.43
CA ARG A 303 12.44 13.22 -21.67
C ARG A 303 12.60 14.71 -21.99
N PRO A 304 13.57 15.42 -21.39
CA PRO A 304 13.79 16.84 -21.69
C PRO A 304 13.96 17.08 -23.19
N GLY A 305 13.32 18.12 -23.71
CA GLY A 305 13.38 18.47 -25.14
C GLY A 305 12.65 17.52 -26.09
N GLN A 306 11.97 16.48 -25.59
CA GLN A 306 11.22 15.53 -26.42
C GLN A 306 9.72 15.54 -26.09
N THR A 307 8.90 15.89 -27.08
CA THR A 307 7.44 15.74 -26.98
C THR A 307 7.06 14.26 -27.09
N THR A 308 6.45 13.72 -26.05
CA THR A 308 5.88 12.37 -26.06
C THR A 308 4.52 12.41 -26.74
N ARG A 309 4.32 11.63 -27.82
CA ARG A 309 3.06 11.58 -28.57
C ARG A 309 2.37 10.23 -28.44
N PHE A 310 1.05 10.26 -28.31
CA PHE A 310 0.19 9.07 -28.31
C PHE A 310 -1.12 9.38 -29.04
N ALA A 311 -1.85 8.33 -29.44
CA ALA A 311 -3.09 8.47 -30.20
C ALA A 311 -4.11 7.43 -29.76
N TRP A 312 -5.39 7.80 -29.81
CA TRP A 312 -6.50 6.92 -29.52
C TRP A 312 -7.59 7.05 -30.56
N ARG A 313 -8.33 5.96 -30.79
CA ARG A 313 -9.46 5.95 -31.70
C ARG A 313 -10.75 6.05 -30.91
N VAL A 314 -11.42 7.19 -31.01
CA VAL A 314 -12.80 7.39 -30.58
C VAL A 314 -13.70 6.58 -31.51
N GLN A 315 -14.43 5.63 -30.92
CA GLN A 315 -15.38 4.80 -31.65
C GLN A 315 -16.75 5.50 -31.68
N PRO A 316 -17.45 5.43 -32.84
CA PRO A 316 -18.86 5.80 -32.91
C PRO A 316 -19.63 4.90 -31.95
N ALA A 317 -20.06 5.46 -30.83
CA ALA A 317 -20.87 4.76 -29.85
C ALA A 317 -22.21 5.47 -29.76
N ALA A 318 -23.28 4.67 -29.69
CA ALA A 318 -24.65 5.16 -29.68
C ALA A 318 -25.05 5.98 -28.42
N THR A 319 -24.15 6.12 -27.43
CA THR A 319 -24.35 6.88 -26.19
C THR A 319 -23.02 7.27 -25.50
N GLY A 320 -22.92 8.49 -24.95
CA GLY A 320 -22.04 8.90 -23.85
C GLY A 320 -20.80 9.73 -24.24
N THR A 321 -20.44 10.70 -23.39
CA THR A 321 -19.17 11.46 -23.45
C THR A 321 -17.96 10.52 -23.35
N LYS A 322 -16.93 10.76 -24.15
CA LYS A 322 -15.67 10.00 -24.14
C LYS A 322 -14.64 10.76 -23.33
N GLU A 323 -13.85 10.04 -22.54
CA GLU A 323 -12.95 10.67 -21.58
C GLU A 323 -11.55 10.06 -21.66
N LEU A 324 -10.55 10.94 -21.70
CA LEU A 324 -9.13 10.64 -21.57
C LEU A 324 -8.62 11.36 -20.32
N GLU A 325 -8.06 10.61 -19.39
CA GLU A 325 -7.37 11.17 -18.24
C GLU A 325 -5.87 10.90 -18.34
N VAL A 326 -5.04 11.92 -18.08
CA VAL A 326 -3.58 11.82 -17.98
C VAL A 326 -3.14 12.30 -16.61
N TRP A 327 -2.32 11.49 -15.95
CA TRP A 327 -1.82 11.74 -14.61
C TRP A 327 -0.29 11.80 -14.61
N LEU A 328 0.24 12.89 -14.06
CA LEU A 328 1.68 13.14 -13.90
C LEU A 328 1.97 13.50 -12.45
N ASN A 329 3.20 13.29 -12.01
CA ASN A 329 3.63 13.79 -10.69
C ASN A 329 3.43 15.31 -10.62
N GLY A 330 2.96 15.83 -9.48
CA GLY A 330 2.71 17.27 -9.29
C GLY A 330 3.92 18.18 -9.49
N GLU A 331 5.14 17.66 -9.35
CA GLU A 331 6.38 18.41 -9.58
C GLU A 331 6.82 18.42 -11.07
N ASP A 332 6.22 17.55 -11.89
CA ASP A 332 6.39 17.55 -13.35
C ASP A 332 5.42 18.57 -13.97
N THR A 333 5.91 19.35 -14.94
CA THR A 333 5.07 20.30 -15.69
C THR A 333 5.26 20.07 -17.18
N THR A 334 4.16 19.93 -17.90
CA THR A 334 4.14 19.70 -19.36
C THR A 334 3.23 20.70 -20.03
N ASP A 335 3.50 21.05 -21.29
CA ASP A 335 2.44 21.47 -22.20
C ASP A 335 1.67 20.26 -22.70
N PHE A 336 0.36 20.39 -22.83
CA PHE A 336 -0.50 19.40 -23.43
C PHE A 336 -1.01 19.91 -24.77
N GLU A 337 -0.83 19.11 -25.81
CA GLU A 337 -1.35 19.36 -27.16
C GLU A 337 -2.38 18.29 -27.46
N ILE A 338 -3.51 18.67 -28.07
CA ILE A 338 -4.51 17.73 -28.59
C ILE A 338 -4.84 18.05 -30.05
N THR A 339 -4.96 17.00 -30.88
CA THR A 339 -5.25 17.10 -32.31
C THR A 339 -6.44 16.23 -32.66
N ALA A 340 -7.44 16.82 -33.31
CA ALA A 340 -8.62 16.14 -33.85
C ALA A 340 -8.27 15.28 -35.09
N PRO A 341 -9.17 14.36 -35.50
CA PRO A 341 -8.95 13.48 -36.65
C PRO A 341 -8.72 14.20 -37.99
N ASP A 342 -9.21 15.43 -38.12
CA ASP A 342 -9.06 16.27 -39.31
C ASP A 342 -7.79 17.14 -39.31
N GLY A 343 -6.98 17.06 -38.25
CA GLY A 343 -5.75 17.84 -38.10
C GLY A 343 -5.90 19.14 -37.31
N THR A 344 -7.11 19.53 -36.90
CA THR A 344 -7.32 20.69 -36.02
C THR A 344 -6.60 20.48 -34.69
N ARG A 345 -5.84 21.48 -34.23
CA ARG A 345 -4.97 21.37 -33.06
C ARG A 345 -5.31 22.45 -32.02
N TRP A 346 -5.28 22.05 -30.75
CA TRP A 346 -5.39 22.95 -29.60
C TRP A 346 -4.22 22.70 -28.64
N ASP A 347 -3.67 23.79 -28.09
CA ASP A 347 -2.73 23.74 -26.99
C ASP A 347 -3.47 24.02 -25.68
N VAL A 348 -3.18 23.21 -24.66
CA VAL A 348 -3.80 23.26 -23.33
C VAL A 348 -2.69 23.45 -22.29
N PRO A 349 -2.27 24.71 -22.06
CA PRO A 349 -1.16 24.99 -21.15
C PRO A 349 -1.51 24.61 -19.70
N PRO A 350 -0.50 24.42 -18.82
CA PRO A 350 -0.71 24.17 -17.39
C PRO A 350 -1.71 25.15 -16.76
N GLY A 351 -2.70 24.63 -16.04
CA GLY A 351 -3.75 25.42 -15.39
C GLY A 351 -4.91 25.84 -16.30
N ALA A 352 -4.84 25.57 -17.61
CA ALA A 352 -5.86 26.02 -18.56
C ALA A 352 -7.09 25.11 -18.63
N ARG A 353 -8.18 25.72 -19.11
CA ARG A 353 -9.40 25.07 -19.58
C ARG A 353 -9.62 25.54 -21.02
N VAL A 354 -9.74 24.60 -21.96
CA VAL A 354 -9.83 24.89 -23.39
C VAL A 354 -11.09 24.24 -23.96
N VAL A 355 -11.89 25.01 -24.69
CA VAL A 355 -13.02 24.49 -25.47
C VAL A 355 -12.48 23.99 -26.81
N LEU A 356 -12.77 22.74 -27.13
CA LEU A 356 -12.39 22.11 -28.40
C LEU A 356 -13.49 22.40 -29.41
N GLU A 357 -13.49 23.60 -29.97
CA GLU A 357 -14.49 24.04 -30.94
C GLU A 357 -13.93 24.06 -32.35
N LYS A 358 -14.76 23.64 -33.31
CA LYS A 358 -14.47 23.72 -34.73
C LYS A 358 -15.72 24.04 -35.52
N ASP A 359 -15.64 24.99 -36.45
CA ASP A 359 -16.74 25.38 -37.34
C ASP A 359 -18.04 25.72 -36.58
N GLY A 360 -17.91 26.33 -35.39
CA GLY A 360 -19.02 26.65 -34.48
C GLY A 360 -19.59 25.46 -33.70
N VAL A 361 -19.02 24.26 -33.85
CA VAL A 361 -19.41 23.03 -33.15
C VAL A 361 -18.43 22.73 -32.03
N VAL A 362 -18.92 22.62 -30.80
CA VAL A 362 -18.12 22.20 -29.65
C VAL A 362 -17.96 20.67 -29.66
N LEU A 363 -16.75 20.20 -29.99
CA LEU A 363 -16.36 18.79 -29.98
C LEU A 363 -16.15 18.26 -28.56
N GLY A 364 -15.75 19.12 -27.63
CA GLY A 364 -15.34 18.73 -26.30
C GLY A 364 -14.70 19.85 -25.48
N ARG A 365 -14.17 19.50 -24.31
CA ARG A 365 -13.39 20.38 -23.45
C ARG A 365 -12.18 19.65 -22.89
N ALA A 366 -11.06 20.35 -22.77
CA ALA A 366 -9.83 19.87 -22.18
C ALA A 366 -9.45 20.70 -20.95
N TYR A 367 -8.97 20.02 -19.91
CA TYR A 367 -8.62 20.59 -18.62
C TYR A 367 -7.20 20.18 -18.27
N HIS A 368 -6.34 21.13 -17.94
CA HIS A 368 -4.98 20.86 -17.47
C HIS A 368 -4.85 21.29 -16.02
N ARG A 369 -5.35 20.46 -15.11
CA ARG A 369 -5.41 20.79 -13.69
C ARG A 369 -4.08 20.49 -13.01
N LEU A 370 -3.56 21.49 -12.32
CA LEU A 370 -2.44 21.35 -11.38
C LEU A 370 -2.97 21.06 -9.97
N ASP A 371 -2.13 20.43 -9.15
CA ASP A 371 -2.33 20.23 -7.71
C ASP A 371 -3.69 19.59 -7.35
N ASP A 372 -3.93 18.35 -7.79
CA ASP A 372 -5.13 17.65 -7.34
C ASP A 372 -5.14 17.54 -5.79
N PRO A 373 -6.20 18.00 -5.08
CA PRO A 373 -6.25 18.00 -3.63
C PRO A 373 -6.16 16.62 -2.96
N GLY A 374 -6.35 15.54 -3.73
CA GLY A 374 -6.26 14.17 -3.27
C GLY A 374 -4.82 13.71 -3.07
N ASN A 375 -3.91 14.04 -3.99
CA ASN A 375 -2.54 13.52 -4.02
C ASN A 375 -1.46 14.53 -4.44
N GLY A 376 -1.84 15.75 -4.84
CA GLY A 376 -0.95 16.82 -5.30
C GLY A 376 -0.56 16.71 -6.77
N ASP A 377 -1.08 15.73 -7.52
CA ASP A 377 -0.62 15.46 -8.87
C ASP A 377 -1.27 16.33 -9.94
N THR A 378 -0.58 16.44 -11.07
CA THR A 378 -1.12 17.06 -12.28
C THR A 378 -2.07 16.09 -12.96
N HIS A 379 -3.28 16.57 -13.25
CA HIS A 379 -4.36 15.83 -13.87
C HIS A 379 -4.84 16.57 -15.14
N ILE A 380 -4.62 15.97 -16.29
CA ILE A 380 -5.20 16.43 -17.55
C ILE A 380 -6.42 15.58 -17.87
N ASP A 381 -7.54 16.20 -18.17
CA ASP A 381 -8.81 15.52 -18.45
C ASP A 381 -9.40 16.07 -19.75
N VAL A 382 -9.83 15.19 -20.64
CA VAL A 382 -10.41 15.57 -21.94
C VAL A 382 -11.74 14.87 -22.10
N PHE A 383 -12.80 15.67 -22.22
CA PHE A 383 -14.15 15.22 -22.52
C PHE A 383 -14.47 15.49 -24.00
N LEU A 384 -14.87 14.45 -24.74
CA LEU A 384 -15.35 14.57 -26.11
C LEU A 384 -16.83 14.22 -26.16
N TYR A 385 -17.65 15.12 -26.68
CA TYR A 385 -19.10 15.04 -26.59
C TYR A 385 -19.69 14.12 -27.64
N GLU A 386 -20.76 13.43 -27.27
CA GLU A 386 -21.55 12.60 -28.18
C GLU A 386 -22.20 13.45 -29.27
N GLY A 387 -22.29 12.91 -30.50
CA GLY A 387 -22.99 13.55 -31.62
C GLY A 387 -22.27 14.79 -32.18
N SER A 388 -21.13 15.18 -31.62
CA SER A 388 -20.37 16.37 -32.04
C SER A 388 -19.50 16.15 -33.28
N GLY A 389 -19.46 14.94 -33.84
CA GLY A 389 -18.51 14.59 -34.92
C GLY A 389 -17.09 14.30 -34.43
N SER A 390 -16.90 14.05 -33.12
CA SER A 390 -15.61 13.72 -32.50
C SER A 390 -15.09 12.31 -32.80
N ASP A 391 -15.74 11.54 -33.68
CA ASP A 391 -15.33 10.19 -34.05
C ASP A 391 -14.04 10.18 -34.88
N GLY A 392 -13.15 9.23 -34.61
CA GLY A 392 -11.90 9.07 -35.37
C GLY A 392 -10.66 8.95 -34.51
N VAL A 393 -9.49 9.16 -35.11
CA VAL A 393 -8.20 9.03 -34.42
C VAL A 393 -7.74 10.40 -33.93
N TRP A 394 -7.78 10.58 -32.62
CA TRP A 394 -7.22 11.74 -31.94
C TRP A 394 -5.76 11.51 -31.57
N GLN A 395 -4.99 12.59 -31.51
CA GLN A 395 -3.61 12.57 -31.07
C GLN A 395 -3.42 13.51 -29.90
N ALA A 396 -2.48 13.17 -29.01
CA ALA A 396 -2.04 14.06 -27.95
C ALA A 396 -0.51 14.09 -27.84
N GLY A 397 -0.01 15.24 -27.40
CA GLY A 397 1.40 15.49 -27.12
C GLY A 397 1.61 15.98 -25.69
N LEU A 398 2.60 15.41 -25.00
CA LEU A 398 3.13 15.90 -23.73
C LEU A 398 4.52 16.47 -23.99
N ALA A 399 4.65 17.79 -23.99
CA ALA A 399 5.92 18.49 -24.15
C ALA A 399 6.41 18.93 -22.77
N PRO A 400 7.48 18.32 -22.21
CA PRO A 400 7.91 18.65 -20.86
C PRO A 400 8.52 20.05 -20.76
N ARG A 401 8.02 20.85 -19.81
CA ARG A 401 8.63 22.11 -19.37
C ARG A 401 9.59 21.89 -18.20
N ARG A 402 9.16 21.07 -17.24
CA ARG A 402 9.92 20.68 -16.05
C ARG A 402 9.71 19.20 -15.78
N ILE A 403 10.80 18.49 -15.52
CA ILE A 403 10.77 17.06 -15.18
C ILE A 403 11.52 16.87 -13.87
N VAL A 404 10.85 16.20 -12.94
CA VAL A 404 11.38 15.65 -11.71
C VAL A 404 11.34 14.13 -11.75
N THR A 405 10.16 13.54 -11.97
CA THR A 405 10.02 12.08 -12.07
C THR A 405 9.88 11.64 -13.52
N GLY A 406 9.21 12.46 -14.33
CA GLY A 406 8.87 12.19 -15.72
C GLY A 406 7.88 11.06 -15.92
N THR A 407 7.37 10.41 -14.86
CA THR A 407 6.44 9.29 -15.01
C THR A 407 5.05 9.82 -15.28
N TRP A 408 4.43 9.34 -16.35
CA TRP A 408 3.06 9.70 -16.71
C TRP A 408 2.23 8.46 -17.03
N HIS A 409 0.94 8.57 -16.82
CA HIS A 409 -0.04 7.55 -17.17
C HIS A 409 -1.22 8.21 -17.87
N ALA A 410 -1.79 7.55 -18.88
CA ALA A 410 -3.03 7.97 -19.51
C ALA A 410 -4.01 6.80 -19.60
N TRP A 411 -5.25 7.03 -19.17
CA TRP A 411 -6.34 6.06 -19.23
C TRP A 411 -7.49 6.59 -20.07
N LEU A 412 -8.11 5.68 -20.82
CA LEU A 412 -9.35 5.93 -21.53
C LEU A 412 -10.50 5.38 -20.71
N GLU A 413 -11.52 6.19 -20.47
CA GLU A 413 -12.73 5.70 -19.82
C GLU A 413 -13.47 4.72 -20.74
N ARG A 414 -14.23 3.82 -20.13
CA ARG A 414 -15.08 2.90 -20.86
C ARG A 414 -16.33 3.60 -21.38
N HIS A 415 -16.78 3.13 -22.54
CA HIS A 415 -18.03 3.58 -23.13
C HIS A 415 -18.57 2.44 -23.98
N GLY A 416 -19.66 1.86 -23.51
CA GLY A 416 -20.41 0.85 -24.24
C GLY A 416 -19.85 -0.57 -24.19
N ARG A 417 -20.29 -1.39 -25.16
CA ARG A 417 -19.96 -2.82 -25.23
C ARG A 417 -18.51 -3.01 -25.67
N SER A 418 -17.87 -4.10 -25.22
CA SER A 418 -16.43 -4.36 -25.43
C SER A 418 -15.92 -4.33 -26.88
N ARG A 419 -16.80 -4.37 -27.90
CA ARG A 419 -16.41 -4.28 -29.32
C ARG A 419 -16.26 -2.84 -29.81
N ASN A 420 -16.90 -1.86 -29.16
CA ASN A 420 -16.90 -0.44 -29.52
C ASN A 420 -16.15 0.42 -28.49
N GLN A 421 -15.25 -0.20 -27.71
CA GLN A 421 -14.40 0.50 -26.76
C GLN A 421 -13.31 1.31 -27.50
N THR A 422 -13.20 2.59 -27.19
CA THR A 422 -12.08 3.47 -27.56
C THR A 422 -10.83 2.92 -26.92
N ARG A 423 -9.77 2.94 -27.71
CA ARG A 423 -8.50 2.31 -27.40
C ARG A 423 -7.37 3.16 -27.95
N PHE A 424 -6.25 3.11 -27.26
CA PHE A 424 -5.00 3.64 -27.80
C PHE A 424 -4.62 2.86 -29.05
N THR A 425 -4.32 3.58 -30.12
CA THR A 425 -3.85 3.05 -31.40
C THR A 425 -2.35 3.25 -31.57
N ARG A 426 -1.77 4.26 -30.89
CA ARG A 426 -0.34 4.56 -30.90
C ARG A 426 0.11 5.10 -29.54
N GLY A 427 1.35 4.81 -29.15
CA GLY A 427 1.94 5.24 -27.87
C GLY A 427 2.50 4.06 -27.07
N PRO A 428 3.15 4.32 -25.93
CA PRO A 428 3.68 3.29 -25.05
C PRO A 428 2.54 2.62 -24.27
N ARG A 429 1.75 1.79 -24.97
CA ARG A 429 0.66 1.00 -24.39
C ARG A 429 1.19 0.09 -23.31
N SER A 430 0.43 -0.06 -22.24
CA SER A 430 0.80 -0.92 -21.13
C SER A 430 -0.40 -1.75 -20.67
N ASP A 431 -0.13 -3.02 -20.38
CA ASP A 431 -1.11 -3.94 -19.79
C ASP A 431 -1.01 -3.97 -18.25
N SER A 432 -0.11 -3.15 -17.68
CA SER A 432 0.05 -2.93 -16.23
C SER A 432 -0.87 -1.81 -15.73
N THR A 433 -1.14 -1.74 -14.43
CA THR A 433 -1.98 -0.66 -13.84
C THR A 433 -3.33 -0.54 -14.56
N THR A 434 -3.93 -1.70 -14.87
CA THR A 434 -5.19 -1.81 -15.60
C THR A 434 -6.38 -2.07 -14.67
N GLY A 435 -6.18 -2.01 -13.34
CA GLY A 435 -7.24 -2.16 -12.35
C GLY A 435 -8.28 -1.04 -12.43
N GLY A 436 -9.46 -1.21 -11.86
CA GLY A 436 -10.45 -0.12 -11.77
C GLY A 436 -10.05 0.95 -10.75
N THR A 437 -10.31 2.24 -11.04
CA THR A 437 -9.90 3.39 -10.21
C THR A 437 -10.61 3.52 -8.86
N ILE A 438 -11.64 2.73 -8.60
CA ILE A 438 -12.24 2.65 -7.25
C ILE A 438 -11.74 1.43 -6.47
N ALA A 439 -10.90 0.59 -7.10
CA ALA A 439 -10.45 -0.69 -6.56
C ALA A 439 -8.99 -0.65 -6.07
N HIS A 440 -8.38 0.54 -5.99
CA HIS A 440 -7.01 0.75 -5.50
C HIS A 440 -6.97 1.33 -4.08
N GLY A 441 -8.09 1.33 -3.33
CA GLY A 441 -8.06 1.60 -1.87
C GLY A 441 -7.01 0.74 -1.15
N ARG A 442 -6.43 1.26 -0.07
CA ARG A 442 -5.32 0.59 0.64
C ARG A 442 -5.80 -0.62 1.43
N ARG A 443 -7.06 -0.62 1.88
CA ARG A 443 -7.67 -1.63 2.75
C ARG A 443 -8.59 -2.61 2.01
N PRO A 444 -9.47 -2.22 1.06
CA PRO A 444 -10.33 -3.16 0.34
C PRO A 444 -9.58 -4.31 -0.33
N ILE A 445 -10.23 -5.46 -0.43
CA ILE A 445 -9.66 -6.65 -1.08
C ILE A 445 -9.96 -6.59 -2.58
N GLN A 446 -8.96 -6.29 -3.40
CA GLN A 446 -9.06 -6.36 -4.86
C GLN A 446 -8.85 -7.80 -5.35
N VAL A 447 -9.77 -8.31 -6.18
CA VAL A 447 -9.83 -9.72 -6.60
C VAL A 447 -9.65 -9.89 -8.11
N ALA A 448 -8.64 -10.68 -8.50
CA ALA A 448 -8.38 -11.11 -9.88
C ALA A 448 -9.22 -12.32 -10.28
N ALA A 449 -9.37 -12.56 -11.59
CA ALA A 449 -10.11 -13.70 -12.13
C ALA A 449 -9.18 -14.75 -12.74
N HIS A 450 -9.34 -16.01 -12.33
CA HIS A 450 -8.69 -17.18 -12.92
C HIS A 450 -9.72 -18.18 -13.49
N ARG A 451 -9.24 -19.13 -14.31
CA ARG A 451 -10.06 -20.23 -14.86
C ARG A 451 -10.59 -21.13 -13.74
N ALA A 452 -11.83 -21.60 -13.82
CA ALA A 452 -12.43 -22.43 -12.78
C ALA A 452 -11.73 -23.80 -12.64
N ASP A 453 -11.19 -24.34 -13.73
CA ASP A 453 -10.58 -25.66 -13.80
C ASP A 453 -9.06 -25.60 -14.06
N PRO A 454 -8.29 -26.64 -13.67
CA PRO A 454 -6.88 -26.76 -14.03
C PRO A 454 -6.63 -26.77 -15.55
N PRO A 455 -5.50 -26.21 -16.03
CA PRO A 455 -4.52 -25.45 -15.27
C PRO A 455 -5.07 -24.09 -14.83
N TYR A 456 -4.98 -23.80 -13.53
CA TYR A 456 -5.45 -22.54 -12.96
C TYR A 456 -4.55 -21.40 -13.41
N ALA A 457 -5.02 -20.63 -14.39
CA ALA A 457 -4.32 -19.48 -14.96
C ALA A 457 -5.19 -18.22 -14.90
N PHE A 458 -4.58 -17.04 -14.87
CA PHE A 458 -5.31 -15.79 -14.99
C PHE A 458 -6.10 -15.75 -16.30
N THR A 459 -7.33 -15.24 -16.23
CA THR A 459 -8.15 -15.02 -17.42
C THR A 459 -7.54 -13.91 -18.28
N ARG A 460 -7.75 -13.97 -19.60
CA ARG A 460 -7.20 -12.98 -20.56
C ARG A 460 -7.66 -11.54 -20.33
N PHE A 461 -8.73 -11.35 -19.56
CA PHE A 461 -9.32 -10.05 -19.28
C PHE A 461 -8.96 -9.53 -17.90
N SER A 462 -8.59 -10.37 -16.93
CA SER A 462 -8.37 -9.94 -15.55
C SER A 462 -7.33 -8.84 -15.49
N SER A 463 -7.73 -7.66 -15.02
CA SER A 463 -6.84 -6.52 -14.82
C SER A 463 -5.63 -6.88 -13.96
N ALA A 464 -4.55 -6.17 -14.22
CA ALA A 464 -3.25 -6.38 -13.62
C ALA A 464 -2.77 -5.13 -12.88
N GLY A 465 -1.93 -5.35 -11.88
CA GLY A 465 -1.22 -4.28 -11.20
C GLY A 465 0.11 -3.92 -11.88
N PRO A 466 1.02 -3.26 -11.13
CA PRO A 466 0.76 -2.68 -9.80
C PRO A 466 -0.28 -1.55 -9.86
N ALA A 467 -0.67 -1.02 -8.70
CA ALA A 467 -1.31 0.31 -8.63
C ALA A 467 -0.31 1.39 -9.07
N ARG A 468 -0.76 2.61 -9.39
CA ARG A 468 0.12 3.70 -9.85
C ARG A 468 1.20 4.06 -8.82
N ASP A 469 0.89 3.94 -7.52
CA ASP A 469 1.84 4.15 -6.41
C ASP A 469 2.80 2.96 -6.17
N GLY A 470 2.72 1.91 -7.00
CA GLY A 470 3.56 0.73 -6.95
C GLY A 470 3.10 -0.35 -5.98
N ARG A 471 1.95 -0.21 -5.31
CA ARG A 471 1.39 -1.28 -4.48
C ARG A 471 1.07 -2.51 -5.32
N SER A 472 1.37 -3.69 -4.77
CA SER A 472 1.05 -4.97 -5.39
C SER A 472 -0.44 -5.26 -5.22
N VAL A 473 -1.15 -5.19 -6.33
CA VAL A 473 -2.56 -5.56 -6.49
C VAL A 473 -2.69 -6.36 -7.80
N PRO A 474 -3.72 -7.20 -7.97
CA PRO A 474 -4.75 -7.60 -6.99
C PRO A 474 -4.20 -8.43 -5.82
N LEU A 475 -4.93 -8.52 -4.70
CA LEU A 475 -4.49 -9.29 -3.53
C LEU A 475 -4.54 -10.80 -3.78
N ILE A 476 -5.65 -11.27 -4.33
CA ILE A 476 -5.95 -12.70 -4.49
C ILE A 476 -6.71 -12.93 -5.80
N ALA A 477 -6.61 -14.13 -6.36
CA ALA A 477 -7.39 -14.55 -7.51
C ALA A 477 -8.49 -15.54 -7.10
N ALA A 478 -9.63 -15.52 -7.79
CA ALA A 478 -10.71 -16.50 -7.63
C ALA A 478 -11.33 -16.89 -8.98
N PRO A 479 -12.14 -17.96 -9.06
CA PRO A 479 -12.77 -18.38 -10.31
C PRO A 479 -13.63 -17.28 -10.94
N GLY A 480 -13.35 -16.92 -12.19
CA GLY A 480 -14.07 -15.85 -12.92
C GLY A 480 -14.35 -16.14 -14.39
N GLU A 481 -14.00 -17.32 -14.90
CA GLU A 481 -14.33 -17.78 -16.27
C GLU A 481 -15.43 -18.84 -16.24
N ALA A 482 -16.45 -18.67 -17.07
CA ALA A 482 -17.57 -19.60 -17.25
C ALA A 482 -18.28 -19.99 -15.94
N ILE A 483 -18.44 -19.03 -15.03
CA ILE A 483 -19.06 -19.27 -13.72
C ILE A 483 -20.57 -19.42 -13.87
N VAL A 484 -21.11 -20.56 -13.45
CA VAL A 484 -22.55 -20.85 -13.45
C VAL A 484 -23.17 -20.30 -12.17
N SER A 485 -24.15 -19.41 -12.27
CA SER A 485 -24.87 -18.87 -11.11
C SER A 485 -26.31 -18.50 -11.49
N ALA A 486 -27.06 -18.01 -10.51
CA ALA A 486 -28.46 -17.61 -10.63
C ALA A 486 -28.70 -16.70 -11.85
N ARG A 487 -29.80 -16.96 -12.55
CA ARG A 487 -30.24 -16.19 -13.72
C ARG A 487 -31.52 -15.46 -13.37
N SER A 488 -31.50 -14.14 -13.44
CA SER A 488 -32.72 -13.36 -13.18
C SER A 488 -33.80 -13.61 -14.23
N ALA A 489 -35.06 -13.49 -13.83
CA ALA A 489 -36.20 -13.46 -14.73
C ALA A 489 -36.08 -12.35 -15.79
N THR A 490 -36.32 -12.71 -17.05
CA THR A 490 -36.36 -11.78 -18.20
C THR A 490 -37.78 -11.46 -18.67
N SER A 491 -38.81 -12.00 -18.02
CA SER A 491 -40.22 -11.72 -18.30
C SER A 491 -41.05 -11.91 -17.03
N ALA A 492 -42.33 -11.54 -17.09
CA ALA A 492 -43.28 -11.62 -15.97
C ALA A 492 -43.57 -13.05 -15.48
N ARG A 493 -43.22 -14.09 -16.26
CA ARG A 493 -43.34 -15.51 -15.90
C ARG A 493 -41.98 -16.18 -15.98
N ALA A 494 -41.59 -16.89 -14.93
CA ALA A 494 -40.41 -17.74 -14.94
C ALA A 494 -40.67 -18.95 -15.86
N THR A 495 -39.88 -19.10 -16.93
CA THR A 495 -39.95 -20.30 -17.78
C THR A 495 -38.55 -20.80 -18.10
N GLY A 496 -38.08 -21.78 -17.30
CA GLY A 496 -37.25 -22.88 -17.77
C GLY A 496 -35.75 -22.90 -17.43
N ARG A 497 -35.11 -21.77 -17.10
CA ARG A 497 -33.66 -21.76 -16.76
C ARG A 497 -33.36 -20.84 -15.57
N GLU A 498 -33.05 -21.42 -14.42
CA GLU A 498 -32.66 -20.71 -13.19
C GLU A 498 -31.16 -20.37 -13.13
N VAL A 499 -30.37 -20.78 -14.13
CA VAL A 499 -28.92 -20.58 -14.14
C VAL A 499 -28.38 -20.03 -15.46
N THR A 500 -27.27 -19.30 -15.39
CA THR A 500 -26.53 -18.78 -16.56
C THR A 500 -25.03 -18.71 -16.30
N ARG A 501 -24.23 -18.69 -17.37
CA ARG A 501 -22.77 -18.50 -17.32
C ARG A 501 -22.39 -17.05 -17.53
N MET A 502 -21.49 -16.53 -16.71
CA MET A 502 -20.87 -15.20 -16.91
C MET A 502 -19.35 -15.27 -16.72
N ASN A 503 -18.66 -14.30 -17.32
CA ASN A 503 -17.21 -14.13 -17.19
C ASN A 503 -16.90 -12.75 -16.61
N GLY A 504 -15.94 -12.67 -15.69
CA GLY A 504 -15.45 -11.41 -15.18
C GLY A 504 -14.80 -11.53 -13.81
N THR A 505 -13.99 -10.52 -13.46
CA THR A 505 -13.58 -10.30 -12.07
C THR A 505 -14.79 -10.03 -11.17
N SER A 506 -15.90 -9.54 -11.73
CA SER A 506 -17.21 -9.48 -11.05
C SER A 506 -17.75 -10.82 -10.57
N MET A 507 -17.35 -11.94 -11.17
CA MET A 507 -17.70 -13.30 -10.71
C MET A 507 -16.66 -13.83 -9.71
N ALA A 508 -15.42 -13.35 -9.77
CA ALA A 508 -14.36 -13.75 -8.84
C ALA A 508 -14.53 -13.10 -7.45
N ALA A 509 -14.85 -11.80 -7.40
CA ALA A 509 -15.08 -11.06 -6.15
C ALA A 509 -16.09 -11.74 -5.20
N PRO A 510 -17.30 -12.16 -5.64
CA PRO A 510 -18.28 -12.77 -4.74
C PRO A 510 -17.86 -14.14 -4.19
N HIS A 511 -16.93 -14.86 -4.83
CA HIS A 511 -16.33 -16.06 -4.21
C HIS A 511 -15.53 -15.69 -2.96
N VAL A 512 -14.77 -14.60 -3.03
CA VAL A 512 -13.99 -14.07 -1.90
C VAL A 512 -14.92 -13.45 -0.86
N THR A 513 -15.93 -12.66 -1.27
CA THR A 513 -16.92 -12.07 -0.35
C THR A 513 -17.62 -13.13 0.50
N GLY A 514 -18.15 -14.18 -0.14
CA GLY A 514 -18.80 -15.24 0.62
C GLY A 514 -17.82 -16.03 1.49
N THR A 515 -16.57 -16.23 1.06
CA THR A 515 -15.51 -16.79 1.94
C THR A 515 -15.29 -15.91 3.17
N VAL A 516 -15.25 -14.59 2.99
CA VAL A 516 -15.09 -13.64 4.09
C VAL A 516 -16.30 -13.70 5.03
N ALA A 517 -17.52 -13.86 4.51
CA ALA A 517 -18.69 -14.09 5.36
C ALA A 517 -18.54 -15.36 6.21
N LEU A 518 -18.05 -16.47 5.63
CA LEU A 518 -17.74 -17.68 6.40
C LEU A 518 -16.63 -17.43 7.44
N MET A 519 -15.61 -16.63 7.12
CA MET A 519 -14.56 -16.25 8.08
C MET A 519 -15.10 -15.40 9.22
N LEU A 520 -16.00 -14.48 8.94
CA LEU A 520 -16.64 -13.61 9.93
C LEU A 520 -17.64 -14.37 10.80
N GLN A 521 -18.33 -15.38 10.28
CA GLN A 521 -19.10 -16.30 11.13
C GLN A 521 -18.17 -17.05 12.10
N ALA A 522 -17.01 -17.50 11.63
CA ALA A 522 -16.03 -18.18 12.47
C ALA A 522 -15.34 -17.25 13.49
N ALA A 523 -15.23 -15.95 13.17
CA ALA A 523 -14.52 -14.95 13.96
C ALA A 523 -15.10 -13.53 13.69
N PRO A 524 -16.18 -13.13 14.40
CA PRO A 524 -16.95 -11.92 14.07
C PRO A 524 -16.20 -10.60 14.20
N THR A 525 -15.12 -10.56 14.98
CA THR A 525 -14.37 -9.33 15.30
C THR A 525 -13.08 -9.15 14.48
N LEU A 526 -12.88 -9.97 13.43
CA LEU A 526 -11.72 -9.84 12.57
C LEU A 526 -11.66 -8.44 11.95
N SER A 527 -10.49 -7.82 12.00
CA SER A 527 -10.22 -6.60 11.23
C SER A 527 -9.94 -6.93 9.77
N GLN A 528 -10.14 -5.96 8.88
CA GLN A 528 -9.80 -6.10 7.46
C GLN A 528 -8.33 -6.53 7.25
N ALA A 529 -7.40 -6.00 8.05
CA ALA A 529 -5.98 -6.38 7.98
C ALA A 529 -5.77 -7.87 8.30
N GLN A 530 -6.46 -8.39 9.31
CA GLN A 530 -6.41 -9.81 9.67
C GLN A 530 -7.02 -10.69 8.57
N ILE A 531 -8.16 -10.29 7.99
CA ILE A 531 -8.80 -10.99 6.87
C ILE A 531 -7.85 -11.08 5.66
N ARG A 532 -7.27 -9.94 5.24
CA ARG A 532 -6.28 -9.89 4.15
C ARG A 532 -5.07 -10.78 4.43
N HIS A 533 -4.56 -10.76 5.66
CA HIS A 533 -3.42 -11.58 6.07
C HIS A 533 -3.74 -13.07 5.95
N ILE A 534 -4.92 -13.50 6.44
CA ILE A 534 -5.37 -14.89 6.37
C ILE A 534 -5.48 -15.33 4.90
N LEU A 535 -6.22 -14.57 4.09
CA LEU A 535 -6.42 -14.86 2.66
C LEU A 535 -5.10 -15.01 1.92
N ARG A 536 -4.15 -14.10 2.16
CA ARG A 536 -2.79 -14.16 1.59
C ARG A 536 -2.06 -15.44 2.00
N ARG A 537 -2.04 -15.75 3.30
CA ARG A 537 -1.26 -16.87 3.84
C ARG A 537 -1.82 -18.23 3.38
N THR A 538 -3.12 -18.29 3.12
CA THR A 538 -3.79 -19.53 2.69
C THR A 538 -3.93 -19.66 1.18
N ALA A 539 -3.53 -18.65 0.40
CA ALA A 539 -3.63 -18.69 -1.05
C ALA A 539 -2.78 -19.83 -1.63
N ARG A 540 -3.32 -20.51 -2.65
CA ARG A 540 -2.61 -21.57 -3.38
C ARG A 540 -1.90 -21.01 -4.61
N PRO A 541 -0.74 -21.54 -5.00
CA PRO A 541 -0.09 -21.18 -6.25
C PRO A 541 -0.99 -21.45 -7.47
N MET A 542 -0.81 -20.66 -8.52
CA MET A 542 -1.42 -20.84 -9.84
C MET A 542 -0.36 -21.23 -10.87
N ALA A 543 -0.74 -22.04 -11.86
CA ALA A 543 0.10 -22.32 -13.02
C ALA A 543 0.14 -21.01 -13.85
N ALA A 544 1.32 -20.41 -14.00
CA ALA A 544 1.55 -19.03 -14.44
C ALA A 544 1.37 -17.94 -13.36
N ASN A 545 2.05 -18.10 -12.20
CA ASN A 545 2.23 -17.01 -11.23
C ASN A 545 3.03 -15.80 -11.76
N ILE A 546 3.39 -15.81 -13.03
CA ILE A 546 4.12 -14.77 -13.76
C ILE A 546 3.68 -14.96 -15.22
N ASP A 547 3.02 -13.97 -15.84
CA ASP A 547 3.29 -13.76 -17.27
C ASP A 547 4.79 -13.46 -17.39
N GLU A 548 5.41 -13.62 -18.56
CA GLU A 548 6.87 -13.46 -18.73
C GLU A 548 7.43 -12.12 -18.18
N VAL A 549 6.54 -11.16 -17.90
CA VAL A 549 6.81 -9.79 -17.42
C VAL A 549 6.43 -9.56 -15.92
N GLY A 550 5.66 -10.44 -15.28
CA GLY A 550 5.26 -10.36 -13.86
C GLY A 550 4.24 -9.28 -13.51
N LEU A 551 3.41 -8.89 -14.47
CA LEU A 551 2.39 -7.84 -14.35
C LEU A 551 1.09 -8.39 -13.73
N ARG A 552 0.66 -9.60 -14.14
CA ARG A 552 -0.46 -10.31 -13.50
C ARG A 552 0.02 -11.04 -12.26
N SER A 553 -0.05 -10.34 -11.13
CA SER A 553 0.33 -10.89 -9.82
C SER A 553 -0.85 -10.88 -8.85
N ALA A 554 -1.10 -12.01 -8.23
CA ALA A 554 -1.84 -12.13 -6.98
C ALA A 554 -1.01 -13.01 -6.03
N TRP A 555 -1.30 -13.00 -4.74
CA TRP A 555 -0.61 -13.90 -3.80
C TRP A 555 -0.90 -15.39 -4.06
N GLY A 556 -1.91 -15.67 -4.89
CA GLY A 556 -2.32 -16.97 -5.36
C GLY A 556 -3.82 -17.00 -5.63
N ARG A 557 -4.35 -18.18 -5.89
CA ARG A 557 -5.79 -18.43 -5.93
C ARG A 557 -6.34 -18.69 -4.53
N LEU A 558 -7.60 -18.31 -4.33
CA LEU A 558 -8.36 -18.55 -3.12
C LEU A 558 -8.37 -20.03 -2.70
N ASP A 559 -8.06 -20.28 -1.42
CA ASP A 559 -8.39 -21.52 -0.71
C ASP A 559 -9.36 -21.17 0.42
N ALA A 560 -10.65 -21.22 0.11
CA ALA A 560 -11.69 -20.80 1.03
C ALA A 560 -11.72 -21.66 2.30
N ALA A 561 -11.55 -22.97 2.17
CA ALA A 561 -11.57 -23.88 3.30
C ALA A 561 -10.40 -23.64 4.26
N ALA A 562 -9.19 -23.40 3.73
CA ALA A 562 -8.04 -23.06 4.55
C ALA A 562 -8.19 -21.69 5.22
N ALA A 563 -8.75 -20.69 4.53
CA ALA A 563 -8.99 -19.35 5.07
C ALA A 563 -9.97 -19.39 6.26
N VAL A 564 -11.12 -20.07 6.11
CA VAL A 564 -12.12 -20.20 7.19
C VAL A 564 -11.57 -20.96 8.38
N ARG A 565 -10.85 -22.07 8.16
CA ARG A 565 -10.19 -22.81 9.26
C ARG A 565 -9.15 -21.95 9.98
N ALA A 566 -8.44 -21.09 9.25
CA ALA A 566 -7.46 -20.18 9.85
C ALA A 566 -8.12 -19.06 10.67
N ALA A 567 -9.24 -18.50 10.21
CA ALA A 567 -10.05 -17.55 10.97
C ALA A 567 -10.54 -18.15 12.29
N ARG A 568 -11.14 -19.34 12.23
CA ARG A 568 -11.64 -20.07 13.41
C ARG A 568 -10.55 -20.34 14.45
N ARG A 569 -9.36 -20.78 14.01
CA ARG A 569 -8.22 -21.00 14.92
C ARG A 569 -7.71 -19.71 15.56
N GLY A 570 -7.82 -18.58 14.85
CA GLY A 570 -7.51 -17.26 15.39
C GLY A 570 -8.47 -16.83 16.50
N ALA A 571 -9.76 -17.14 16.37
CA ALA A 571 -10.79 -16.86 17.37
C ALA A 571 -10.76 -17.79 18.59
N ALA A 572 -10.31 -19.04 18.43
CA ALA A 572 -10.24 -20.02 19.52
C ALA A 572 -9.09 -19.80 20.52
N ARG A 573 -8.22 -18.81 20.29
CA ARG A 573 -7.24 -18.36 21.29
C ARG A 573 -7.91 -17.28 22.15
N PRO A 574 -7.98 -17.42 23.49
CA PRO A 574 -8.55 -16.38 24.33
C PRO A 574 -7.82 -15.07 24.07
N ALA A 575 -8.61 -14.00 23.88
CA ALA A 575 -8.11 -12.67 23.66
C ALA A 575 -7.29 -12.22 24.87
N ARG A 576 -5.97 -12.45 24.83
CA ARG A 576 -5.04 -11.53 25.50
C ARG A 576 -5.29 -10.20 24.82
N GLU A 577 -5.78 -9.23 25.58
CA GLU A 577 -6.07 -7.88 25.13
C GLU A 577 -5.01 -7.42 24.13
N ALA A 578 -5.46 -7.21 22.90
CA ALA A 578 -4.66 -6.68 21.80
C ALA A 578 -4.45 -5.18 22.03
N GLY A 579 -3.82 -4.84 23.15
CA GLY A 579 -3.40 -3.50 23.55
C GLY A 579 -1.89 -3.48 23.73
N GLY A 580 -1.14 -3.84 22.69
CA GLY A 580 0.32 -3.73 22.69
C GLY A 580 0.77 -2.29 22.40
N PRO A 581 1.86 -1.79 23.02
CA PRO A 581 2.35 -0.41 22.84
C PRO A 581 2.63 -0.03 21.38
N ALA A 582 2.88 -1.00 20.49
CA ALA A 582 3.14 -0.74 19.07
C ALA A 582 1.90 -0.25 18.29
N GLU A 583 0.69 -0.64 18.68
CA GLU A 583 -0.56 -0.22 18.02
C GLU A 583 -1.07 1.11 18.61
N GLN A 584 -0.74 1.41 19.88
CA GLN A 584 -0.93 2.72 20.51
C GLN A 584 0.11 3.78 20.07
N LEU A 585 1.32 3.36 19.67
CA LEU A 585 2.33 4.29 19.14
C LEU A 585 2.04 4.66 17.67
N ALA A 586 1.48 3.73 16.88
CA ALA A 586 1.09 3.97 15.49
C ALA A 586 -0.16 4.88 15.35
N SER A 587 -1.00 4.94 16.38
CA SER A 587 -2.21 5.79 16.42
C SER A 587 -1.97 7.21 16.95
N ARG A 588 -0.76 7.52 17.41
CA ARG A 588 -0.36 8.85 17.93
C ARG A 588 0.38 9.74 16.95
N ILE A 589 0.58 9.29 15.70
CA ILE A 589 1.11 10.14 14.63
C ILE A 589 -0.05 10.46 13.70
N SER A 590 -0.62 11.64 13.86
CA SER A 590 -1.69 12.18 13.01
C SER A 590 -1.25 12.24 11.54
N ALA A 591 -2.20 12.20 10.60
CA ALA A 591 -1.94 12.37 9.17
C ALA A 591 -1.30 13.73 8.80
N SER A 592 -1.28 14.69 9.74
CA SER A 592 -0.53 15.96 9.67
C SER A 592 0.93 15.79 10.10
N GLU A 593 1.20 14.99 11.13
CA GLU A 593 2.57 14.66 11.57
C GLU A 593 3.26 13.71 10.60
N TRP A 594 2.50 12.78 9.98
CA TRP A 594 2.95 12.03 8.82
C TRP A 594 3.24 12.91 7.62
N ARG A 595 2.56 14.05 7.46
CA ARG A 595 2.81 15.02 6.39
C ARG A 595 4.08 15.85 6.62
N VAL A 596 4.43 16.11 7.88
CA VAL A 596 5.75 16.70 8.25
C VAL A 596 6.85 15.68 7.99
N VAL A 597 6.66 14.40 8.31
CA VAL A 597 7.62 13.34 7.98
C VAL A 597 7.70 13.07 6.47
N GLU A 598 6.58 13.10 5.74
CA GLU A 598 6.53 13.01 4.27
C GLU A 598 7.13 14.24 3.61
N SER A 599 6.97 15.44 4.18
CA SER A 599 7.63 16.65 3.68
C SER A 599 9.13 16.61 3.93
N TRP A 600 9.59 15.95 5.00
CA TRP A 600 11.02 15.71 5.25
C TRP A 600 11.60 14.65 4.31
N VAL A 601 10.79 13.66 3.90
CA VAL A 601 11.16 12.66 2.89
C VAL A 601 11.06 13.23 1.47
N SER A 602 10.20 14.23 1.23
CA SER A 602 10.08 14.92 -0.07
C SER A 602 11.18 15.94 -0.34
N VAL A 603 11.93 16.39 0.68
CA VAL A 603 13.19 17.14 0.45
C VAL A 603 14.33 16.22 0.01
N GLY A 604 14.12 14.89 0.02
CA GLY A 604 15.07 13.88 -0.46
C GLY A 604 15.10 13.73 -1.97
N GLN A 605 15.34 14.83 -2.70
CA GLN A 605 15.97 14.73 -4.02
C GLN A 605 17.39 14.19 -3.79
N VAL A 606 17.57 12.88 -4.01
CA VAL A 606 18.90 12.28 -4.20
C VAL A 606 19.17 12.33 -5.71
N PRO A 607 19.98 13.28 -6.20
CA PRO A 607 20.64 13.13 -7.47
C PRO A 607 21.63 11.98 -7.32
N VAL A 608 21.65 11.06 -8.25
CA VAL A 608 21.85 11.36 -9.64
C VAL A 608 23.22 10.77 -9.93
N ASP A 609 24.24 11.55 -9.62
CA ASP A 609 25.62 11.15 -9.84
C ASP A 609 26.38 11.46 -8.56
N GLY A 610 25.88 10.90 -7.47
CA GLY A 610 26.34 11.31 -6.17
C GLY A 610 25.91 12.72 -5.72
N GLY A 611 25.99 13.83 -6.47
CA GLY A 611 25.75 15.19 -5.91
C GLY A 611 24.64 16.00 -6.58
N GLY A 612 23.94 16.89 -5.83
CA GLY A 612 22.86 17.79 -6.31
C GLY A 612 23.29 19.25 -6.46
N ALA A 613 22.55 20.19 -7.07
CA ALA A 613 21.18 20.28 -7.61
C ALA A 613 21.11 21.37 -8.71
N LEU A 614 19.97 21.53 -9.41
CA LEU A 614 19.64 22.74 -10.20
C LEU A 614 19.30 23.93 -9.29
N ALA A 615 19.74 25.13 -9.71
CA ALA A 615 19.46 26.44 -9.13
C ALA A 615 18.24 27.14 -9.80
N PRO A 616 17.74 28.28 -9.25
CA PRO A 616 16.34 28.71 -9.29
C PRO A 616 16.04 29.96 -10.15
N ASN A 617 14.76 30.15 -10.50
CA ASN A 617 14.08 31.47 -10.61
C ASN A 617 12.56 31.24 -10.44
N GLN A 618 11.94 31.57 -9.29
CA GLN A 618 11.38 32.86 -8.83
C GLN A 618 10.04 33.29 -9.45
N SER A 619 9.01 33.34 -8.60
CA SER A 619 8.05 34.45 -8.41
C SER A 619 7.11 34.04 -7.24
N ALA A 620 7.37 34.47 -6.01
CA ALA A 620 7.02 35.77 -5.42
C ALA A 620 5.50 35.93 -5.20
N LEU A 621 5.05 35.42 -4.04
CA LEU A 621 3.81 35.69 -3.26
C LEU A 621 3.53 34.54 -2.26
N ASN A 622 4.32 33.44 -2.36
CA ASN A 622 4.57 32.40 -1.33
C ASN A 622 5.74 32.78 -0.37
N ALA A 623 5.88 34.07 -0.05
CA ALA A 623 7.03 34.63 0.66
C ALA A 623 6.68 34.96 2.13
N VAL A 624 7.12 34.12 3.06
CA VAL A 624 7.45 34.59 4.41
C VAL A 624 8.72 35.41 4.25
N ALA A 625 8.66 36.71 4.58
CA ALA A 625 9.81 37.59 4.55
C ALA A 625 10.95 36.98 5.39
N LEU A 626 11.92 36.39 4.70
CA LEU A 626 13.21 36.08 5.29
C LEU A 626 13.93 37.41 5.44
N PRO A 627 14.51 37.71 6.61
CA PRO A 627 15.14 39.00 6.86
C PRO A 627 16.25 39.27 5.83
N ASP A 628 16.32 40.52 5.35
CA ASP A 628 17.25 41.02 4.31
C ASP A 628 18.74 40.81 4.67
N GLN A 629 19.03 40.40 5.90
CA GLN A 629 20.35 40.09 6.42
C GLN A 629 20.28 38.73 7.15
N PRO A 630 20.32 37.59 6.44
CA PRO A 630 20.21 36.25 7.04
C PRO A 630 21.32 35.93 8.05
N VAL A 631 22.46 36.61 7.92
CA VAL A 631 23.55 36.58 8.92
C VAL A 631 23.17 37.31 10.22
N ALA A 632 22.42 38.41 10.12
CA ALA A 632 21.89 39.12 11.27
C ALA A 632 20.79 38.32 11.97
N ALA A 633 19.98 37.57 11.21
CA ALA A 633 18.97 36.67 11.73
C ALA A 633 19.57 35.45 12.43
N ALA A 634 20.61 34.85 11.86
CA ALA A 634 21.37 33.79 12.51
C ALA A 634 22.05 34.28 13.80
N ARG A 635 22.60 35.51 13.80
CA ARG A 635 23.15 36.17 15.00
C ARG A 635 22.09 36.46 16.06
N ALA A 636 20.93 36.98 15.67
CA ALA A 636 19.83 37.28 16.59
C ALA A 636 19.27 36.00 17.23
N CYS A 637 19.17 34.92 16.45
CA CYS A 637 18.75 33.61 16.95
C CYS A 637 19.78 33.04 17.93
N ALA A 638 21.07 33.10 17.61
CA ALA A 638 22.15 32.70 18.52
C ALA A 638 22.18 33.53 19.81
N GLN A 639 21.96 34.85 19.73
CA GLN A 639 21.94 35.74 20.89
C GLN A 639 20.71 35.52 21.79
N ALA A 640 19.53 35.26 21.21
CA ALA A 640 18.33 34.95 21.98
C ALA A 640 18.44 33.62 22.74
N LEU A 641 19.10 32.63 22.13
CA LEU A 641 19.40 31.33 22.76
C LEU A 641 20.38 31.47 23.93
N LEU A 642 21.39 32.34 23.81
CA LEU A 642 22.34 32.67 24.89
C LEU A 642 21.69 33.45 26.04
N ASN A 643 20.80 34.40 25.74
CA ASN A 643 20.10 35.18 26.76
C ASN A 643 19.11 34.32 27.59
N ARG A 644 18.48 33.32 26.95
CA ARG A 644 17.59 32.37 27.63
C ARG A 644 18.36 31.43 28.57
N ARG A 645 19.54 30.98 28.17
CA ARG A 645 20.48 30.24 29.04
C ARG A 645 20.82 31.02 30.31
N ASN A 646 21.16 32.31 30.18
CA ASN A 646 21.57 33.13 31.32
C ASN A 646 20.43 33.42 32.32
N ARG A 647 19.16 33.53 31.85
CA ARG A 647 17.99 33.64 32.75
C ARG A 647 17.69 32.35 33.52
N ILE A 648 17.85 31.19 32.89
CA ILE A 648 17.57 29.89 33.51
C ILE A 648 18.63 29.53 34.57
N GLN A 649 19.86 30.03 34.42
CA GLN A 649 20.97 29.75 35.33
C GLN A 649 21.08 30.71 36.52
N GLY A 650 20.16 31.68 36.66
CA GLY A 650 20.15 32.62 37.80
C GLY A 650 21.38 33.54 37.90
N THR A 651 22.24 33.56 36.88
CA THR A 651 23.46 34.36 36.86
C THR A 651 23.13 35.81 36.48
N PRO A 652 23.68 36.83 37.18
CA PRO A 652 23.52 38.21 36.75
C PRO A 652 24.03 38.34 35.32
N THR A 653 23.27 39.06 34.50
CA THR A 653 23.58 39.31 33.11
C THR A 653 24.99 39.90 33.04
N ILE A 654 25.99 39.15 32.55
CA ILE A 654 27.30 39.74 32.27
C ILE A 654 27.13 40.60 31.03
N THR A 655 26.84 41.86 31.32
CA THR A 655 26.98 43.02 30.47
C THR A 655 28.45 43.24 30.16
N HIS A 656 28.96 42.69 29.05
CA HIS A 656 29.88 43.45 28.19
C HIS A 656 29.68 43.07 26.70
N PRO A 657 29.70 44.05 25.78
CA PRO A 657 29.05 43.96 24.47
C PRO A 657 30.05 43.82 23.31
N ILE A 658 29.69 43.11 22.23
CA ILE A 658 30.16 43.55 20.91
C ILE A 658 29.30 44.77 20.52
N PRO A 659 29.91 45.84 19.95
CA PRO A 659 29.37 47.19 19.96
C PRO A 659 28.00 47.40 19.29
N ARG A 660 27.32 48.46 19.78
CA ARG A 660 26.17 49.23 19.24
C ARG A 660 25.93 48.95 17.74
N GLN A 661 24.74 48.60 17.25
CA GLN A 661 23.36 48.98 17.59
C GLN A 661 22.48 47.76 17.19
N THR A 662 21.60 47.18 18.00
CA THR A 662 20.36 47.73 18.56
C THR A 662 19.92 46.76 19.67
N ARG A 663 19.61 47.26 20.88
CA ARG A 663 18.95 46.44 21.91
C ARG A 663 17.51 46.20 21.48
N VAL A 664 17.04 44.96 21.50
CA VAL A 664 15.63 44.65 21.28
C VAL A 664 15.10 43.75 22.40
N SER A 665 13.99 44.16 23.01
CA SER A 665 13.31 43.45 24.10
C SER A 665 12.54 42.21 23.57
N ASP A 666 12.15 41.31 24.47
CA ASP A 666 11.50 40.00 24.18
C ASP A 666 10.20 40.06 23.34
N SER A 667 9.68 41.26 23.05
CA SER A 667 8.52 41.45 22.16
C SER A 667 8.79 41.22 20.67
N VAL A 668 10.06 41.05 20.22
CA VAL A 668 10.41 40.94 18.78
C VAL A 668 10.92 39.54 18.34
N LEU A 669 10.88 38.52 19.20
CA LEU A 669 11.16 37.16 18.70
C LEU A 669 10.06 36.71 17.73
N ASP A 670 10.47 36.36 16.50
CA ASP A 670 9.61 35.79 15.46
C ASP A 670 8.86 34.54 15.98
N PRO A 671 7.56 34.37 15.68
CA PRO A 671 6.77 33.24 16.16
C PRO A 671 7.35 31.87 15.84
N LEU A 672 8.04 31.73 14.70
CA LEU A 672 8.68 30.50 14.25
C LEU A 672 9.92 30.17 15.09
N ALA A 673 10.71 31.17 15.48
CA ALA A 673 11.86 30.98 16.37
C ALA A 673 11.40 30.53 17.77
N ARG A 674 10.27 31.05 18.27
CA ARG A 674 9.67 30.60 19.54
C ARG A 674 9.16 29.16 19.44
N GLN A 675 8.55 28.78 18.32
CA GLN A 675 8.03 27.42 18.08
C GLN A 675 9.17 26.39 17.85
N LEU A 676 10.22 26.76 17.11
CA LEU A 676 11.39 25.90 16.88
C LEU A 676 12.14 25.58 18.16
N VAL A 677 12.33 26.59 19.03
CA VAL A 677 12.95 26.39 20.35
C VAL A 677 12.06 25.57 21.28
N ALA A 678 10.73 25.66 21.14
CA ALA A 678 9.79 24.87 21.94
C ALA A 678 9.61 23.41 21.45
N ALA A 679 9.92 23.11 20.18
CA ALA A 679 9.62 21.82 19.54
C ALA A 679 10.81 20.84 19.45
N MET A 680 12.00 21.21 19.91
CA MET A 680 13.21 20.39 19.78
C MET A 680 13.70 19.85 21.13
N PRO A 681 13.68 18.53 21.38
CA PRO A 681 14.23 17.95 22.60
C PRO A 681 15.71 17.60 22.36
N LEU A 682 16.64 18.52 22.63
CA LEU A 682 18.09 18.28 22.57
C LEU A 682 18.77 18.83 23.83
N GLY A 683 19.76 18.11 24.36
CA GLY A 683 20.54 18.49 25.55
C GLY A 683 21.64 19.53 25.27
N ASP A 684 22.09 20.22 26.32
CA ASP A 684 22.93 21.43 26.30
C ASP A 684 24.30 21.36 25.57
N GLY A 685 24.82 20.17 25.27
CA GLY A 685 26.12 19.97 24.60
C GLY A 685 26.10 20.14 23.08
N ASP A 686 24.99 19.77 22.42
CA ASP A 686 24.88 19.77 20.96
C ASP A 686 24.73 21.20 20.38
N TRP A 687 24.28 22.14 21.22
CA TRP A 687 24.06 23.54 20.86
C TRP A 687 25.36 24.36 20.73
N GLN A 688 26.45 23.94 21.39
CA GLN A 688 27.75 24.64 21.35
C GLN A 688 28.57 24.40 20.07
N THR A 689 28.33 23.28 19.39
CA THR A 689 29.13 22.83 18.24
C THR A 689 28.65 23.47 16.95
N VAL A 690 27.32 23.57 16.79
CA VAL A 690 26.70 24.14 15.58
C VAL A 690 26.93 25.65 15.50
N GLY A 691 26.86 26.38 16.62
CA GLY A 691 27.08 27.83 16.64
C GLY A 691 28.51 28.26 16.27
N ARG A 692 29.53 27.53 16.76
CA ARG A 692 30.95 27.84 16.51
C ARG A 692 31.39 27.52 15.08
N PHE A 693 30.82 26.48 14.48
CA PHE A 693 31.10 26.10 13.09
C PHE A 693 30.58 27.13 12.08
N VAL A 694 29.40 27.70 12.34
CA VAL A 694 28.78 28.71 11.46
C VAL A 694 29.56 30.03 11.49
N GLU A 695 30.07 30.48 12.65
CA GLU A 695 30.92 31.68 12.74
C GLU A 695 32.28 31.52 12.03
N ALA A 696 32.89 30.33 12.09
CA ALA A 696 34.18 30.05 11.47
C ALA A 696 34.13 30.14 9.93
N GLN A 697 33.05 29.64 9.32
CA GLN A 697 32.85 29.69 7.86
C GLN A 697 32.50 31.10 7.36
N LEU A 698 31.79 31.90 8.16
CA LEU A 698 31.48 33.31 7.85
C LEU A 698 32.72 34.23 7.96
N THR A 699 33.69 33.85 8.79
CA THR A 699 34.96 34.58 8.96
C THR A 699 35.93 34.28 7.81
N ALA A 700 35.98 33.02 7.33
CA ALA A 700 36.80 32.61 6.19
C ALA A 700 36.41 33.30 4.86
N ASN A 701 35.15 33.69 4.70
CA ASN A 701 34.66 34.43 3.52
C ASN A 701 35.11 35.91 3.46
N ARG A 702 35.73 36.46 4.51
CA ARG A 702 36.20 37.86 4.56
C ARG A 702 37.66 38.05 4.15
N SER A 703 38.40 36.97 3.92
CA SER A 703 39.85 36.97 3.64
C SER A 703 40.16 36.25 2.33
N THR A 704 40.66 37.00 1.35
CA THR A 704 41.05 36.63 -0.03
C THR A 704 42.27 35.70 -0.11
N PRO A 705 42.60 35.12 -1.29
CA PRO A 705 41.91 34.03 -1.98
C PRO A 705 42.81 32.77 -2.01
N ALA A 706 42.40 31.69 -1.35
CA ALA A 706 43.10 30.40 -1.41
C ALA A 706 42.36 29.39 -2.31
N PRO A 707 43.06 28.42 -2.95
CA PRO A 707 42.64 27.74 -4.20
C PRO A 707 41.50 26.72 -4.05
N THR A 708 40.83 26.67 -2.90
CA THR A 708 39.68 25.80 -2.64
C THR A 708 38.45 26.68 -2.48
N SER A 709 37.57 26.68 -3.49
CA SER A 709 36.27 27.35 -3.40
C SER A 709 35.56 27.00 -2.08
N PRO A 710 35.15 27.97 -1.25
CA PRO A 710 34.50 27.68 0.02
C PRO A 710 33.16 26.95 -0.16
N MET A 711 32.80 26.09 0.80
CA MET A 711 31.57 25.27 0.78
C MET A 711 30.27 26.07 0.72
N ILE A 712 30.31 27.33 1.17
CA ILE A 712 29.21 28.28 1.07
C ILE A 712 29.60 29.35 0.05
N GLY A 713 29.18 29.14 -1.19
CA GLY A 713 29.36 30.07 -2.31
C GLY A 713 28.09 30.91 -2.53
N PRO A 714 27.98 31.69 -3.62
CA PRO A 714 26.78 32.49 -3.89
C PRO A 714 25.53 31.68 -4.30
N ASP A 715 25.67 30.38 -4.58
CA ASP A 715 24.58 29.50 -5.07
C ASP A 715 23.81 28.82 -3.93
N ASP A 716 22.59 29.31 -3.71
CA ASP A 716 21.75 28.99 -2.56
C ASP A 716 21.20 27.55 -2.57
N ALA A 717 20.99 26.94 -3.74
CA ALA A 717 20.49 25.56 -3.85
C ALA A 717 21.59 24.55 -3.49
N ARG A 718 22.82 24.85 -3.89
CA ARG A 718 24.02 24.06 -3.59
C ARG A 718 24.43 24.21 -2.13
N ASN A 719 24.30 25.41 -1.56
CA ASN A 719 24.53 25.65 -0.14
C ASN A 719 23.54 24.88 0.75
N ARG A 720 22.25 24.83 0.39
CA ARG A 720 21.24 24.07 1.15
C ARG A 720 21.49 22.57 1.13
N LEU A 721 21.93 22.02 -0.01
CA LEU A 721 22.27 20.60 -0.15
C LEU A 721 23.59 20.26 0.56
N ASN A 722 24.56 21.16 0.52
CA ASN A 722 25.81 21.05 1.27
C ASN A 722 25.54 21.12 2.77
N ILE A 723 24.71 22.06 3.25
CA ILE A 723 24.32 22.18 4.66
C ILE A 723 23.50 20.96 5.11
N ALA A 724 22.57 20.44 4.29
CA ALA A 724 21.80 19.25 4.65
C ALA A 724 22.63 17.96 4.67
N HIS A 725 23.52 17.77 3.69
CA HIS A 725 24.48 16.66 3.64
C HIS A 725 25.51 16.77 4.76
N LEU A 726 25.91 17.99 5.14
CA LEU A 726 26.80 18.24 6.27
C LEU A 726 26.08 18.09 7.62
N ILE A 727 24.79 18.44 7.77
CA ILE A 727 23.99 18.14 8.97
C ILE A 727 23.78 16.63 9.10
N ALA A 728 23.61 15.91 7.99
CA ALA A 728 23.55 14.45 7.98
C ALA A 728 24.91 13.82 8.33
N CYS A 729 26.00 14.33 7.75
CA CYS A 729 27.38 13.94 8.08
C CYS A 729 27.76 14.35 9.52
N GLU A 730 27.28 15.48 10.04
CA GLU A 730 27.55 15.97 11.40
C GLU A 730 26.70 15.25 12.45
N ARG A 731 25.49 14.81 12.09
CA ARG A 731 24.77 13.80 12.88
C ARG A 731 25.49 12.45 12.86
N GLU A 732 26.14 12.10 11.74
CA GLU A 732 27.06 10.97 11.64
C GLU A 732 28.33 11.17 12.49
N THR A 733 28.89 12.39 12.63
CA THR A 733 30.03 12.70 13.53
C THR A 733 29.61 12.82 15.00
N ALA A 734 28.42 13.33 15.31
CA ALA A 734 27.87 13.46 16.67
C ALA A 734 27.43 12.11 17.26
N PHE A 735 26.87 11.19 16.47
CA PHE A 735 26.69 9.78 16.89
C PHE A 735 28.00 9.00 16.97
N SER A 736 29.09 9.51 16.37
CA SER A 736 30.40 8.89 16.43
C SER A 736 31.36 9.50 17.44
N GLY A 737 30.94 10.54 18.20
CA GLY A 737 31.70 11.08 19.32
C GLY A 737 33.20 11.20 19.05
N GLY A 738 33.63 12.16 18.24
CA GLY A 738 35.06 12.47 18.14
C GLY A 738 35.44 13.50 17.08
N VAL A 739 35.79 14.69 17.56
CA VAL A 739 36.37 15.83 16.84
C VAL A 739 37.60 15.43 16.02
N ALA A 740 37.56 15.63 14.69
CA ALA A 740 38.54 16.44 13.95
C ALA A 740 38.56 16.11 12.45
N GLY A 741 38.31 17.15 11.63
CA GLY A 741 38.92 17.30 10.31
C GLY A 741 38.18 16.69 9.11
N PRO A 742 37.71 17.51 8.15
CA PRO A 742 37.00 17.04 6.96
C PRO A 742 38.01 16.46 5.96
N SER A 743 38.42 15.20 6.11
CA SER A 743 39.39 14.60 5.18
C SER A 743 38.91 13.32 4.49
N ALA A 744 38.81 13.45 3.15
CA ALA A 744 39.14 12.46 2.11
C ALA A 744 38.24 11.24 1.87
N ALA A 745 37.24 10.94 2.71
CA ALA A 745 36.40 9.74 2.52
C ALA A 745 35.10 9.97 1.70
N CYS A 746 34.68 11.23 1.51
CA CYS A 746 33.51 11.57 0.70
C CYS A 746 33.93 11.82 -0.77
N GLY A 747 34.03 10.75 -1.56
CA GLY A 747 34.29 10.82 -3.00
C GLY A 747 33.14 10.21 -3.82
N PHE A 748 32.61 10.97 -4.79
CA PHE A 748 31.52 10.56 -5.70
C PHE A 748 31.98 9.72 -6.90
N PRO A 749 31.18 8.76 -7.43
CA PRO A 749 31.43 8.12 -8.72
C PRO A 749 30.77 8.90 -9.88
N GLN A 750 31.53 9.19 -10.94
CA GLN A 750 31.19 10.17 -12.00
C GLN A 750 30.43 9.64 -13.25
N SER A 751 29.72 8.49 -13.27
CA SER A 751 29.11 8.04 -14.57
C SER A 751 27.89 7.09 -14.58
N ALA A 752 27.09 6.97 -13.52
CA ALA A 752 25.81 6.23 -13.60
C ALA A 752 24.64 7.16 -13.25
N PRO A 753 23.58 7.27 -14.09
CA PRO A 753 22.41 8.06 -13.74
C PRO A 753 21.63 7.36 -12.61
N ALA A 754 21.74 7.84 -11.37
CA ALA A 754 21.06 7.31 -10.19
C ALA A 754 19.53 7.42 -10.14
N SER A 755 18.85 7.78 -11.21
CA SER A 755 17.41 7.57 -11.33
C SER A 755 17.15 6.06 -11.41
N ALA A 756 18.03 5.32 -12.11
CA ALA A 756 17.99 3.86 -12.18
C ALA A 756 18.42 3.20 -10.84
N ALA A 757 19.43 3.76 -10.16
CA ALA A 757 19.89 3.26 -8.87
C ALA A 757 18.87 3.49 -7.75
N ALA A 758 18.17 4.64 -7.73
CA ALA A 758 17.12 4.94 -6.77
C ALA A 758 15.87 4.07 -6.97
N ALA A 759 15.48 3.78 -8.23
CA ALA A 759 14.31 2.95 -8.54
C ALA A 759 14.51 1.47 -8.20
N ILE A 760 15.69 0.90 -8.50
CA ILE A 760 16.04 -0.48 -8.14
C ILE A 760 16.10 -0.64 -6.61
N THR A 761 16.66 0.34 -5.91
CA THR A 761 16.76 0.36 -4.44
C THR A 761 15.38 0.50 -3.77
N ARG A 762 14.52 1.42 -4.24
CA ARG A 762 13.14 1.58 -3.73
C ARG A 762 12.23 0.38 -4.00
N ARG A 763 12.42 -0.37 -5.10
CA ARG A 763 11.63 -1.58 -5.44
C ARG A 763 12.08 -2.81 -4.65
N GLN A 764 13.37 -2.92 -4.33
CA GLN A 764 13.93 -4.04 -3.58
C GLN A 764 13.68 -3.89 -2.07
N LEU A 765 13.80 -2.69 -1.48
CA LEU A 765 13.59 -2.45 -0.04
C LEU A 765 12.14 -2.70 0.43
N ARG A 766 11.14 -2.42 -0.42
CA ARG A 766 9.71 -2.63 -0.10
C ARG A 766 9.33 -4.11 0.14
N ARG A 767 10.10 -5.07 -0.39
CA ARG A 767 9.84 -6.52 -0.21
C ARG A 767 10.48 -7.10 1.07
N LEU A 768 11.39 -6.37 1.69
CA LEU A 768 12.33 -6.87 2.69
C LEU A 768 12.04 -6.37 4.11
N GLY A 769 11.15 -5.38 4.25
CA GLY A 769 10.89 -4.69 5.52
C GLY A 769 11.81 -3.47 5.70
N PRO A 770 11.56 -2.62 6.71
CA PRO A 770 12.39 -1.46 6.99
C PRO A 770 13.82 -1.89 7.33
N ILE A 771 14.82 -1.09 6.93
CA ILE A 771 16.16 -1.21 7.49
C ILE A 771 16.07 -0.68 8.92
N VAL A 772 16.26 -1.58 9.88
CA VAL A 772 16.26 -1.26 11.30
C VAL A 772 17.70 -1.02 11.72
N ASP A 773 17.97 0.09 12.41
CA ASP A 773 19.24 0.26 13.10
C ASP A 773 19.25 -0.65 14.33
N TRP A 774 19.69 -1.89 14.11
CA TRP A 774 19.73 -2.91 15.16
C TRP A 774 20.69 -2.55 16.29
N VAL A 775 21.61 -1.58 16.11
CA VAL A 775 22.47 -1.09 17.19
C VAL A 775 21.67 -0.32 18.24
N GLN A 776 20.59 0.36 17.84
CA GLN A 776 19.70 1.13 18.73
C GLN A 776 18.61 0.28 19.40
N VAL A 777 18.31 -0.90 18.85
CA VAL A 777 17.32 -1.82 19.44
C VAL A 777 17.91 -2.46 20.70
N PRO A 778 17.23 -2.49 21.87
CA PRO A 778 17.74 -3.18 23.05
C PRO A 778 18.07 -4.66 22.80
N LEU A 779 19.14 -5.19 23.42
CA LEU A 779 19.62 -6.57 23.17
C LEU A 779 18.54 -7.63 23.43
N ASP A 780 17.72 -7.46 24.46
CA ASP A 780 16.61 -8.40 24.74
C ASP A 780 15.58 -8.43 23.63
N GLN A 781 15.26 -7.28 23.03
CA GLN A 781 14.36 -7.23 21.88
C GLN A 781 14.99 -7.90 20.64
N ARG A 782 16.31 -7.78 20.45
CA ARG A 782 17.03 -8.53 19.39
C ARG A 782 16.98 -10.03 19.64
N ARG A 783 17.21 -10.47 20.88
CA ARG A 783 17.11 -11.89 21.28
C ARG A 783 15.72 -12.43 20.96
N VAL A 784 14.67 -11.72 21.38
CA VAL A 784 13.28 -12.07 21.14
C VAL A 784 12.97 -12.14 19.64
N HIS A 785 13.39 -11.13 18.86
CA HIS A 785 13.19 -11.12 17.41
C HIS A 785 13.80 -12.36 16.72
N VAL A 786 15.05 -12.72 17.04
CA VAL A 786 15.68 -13.90 16.43
C VAL A 786 15.05 -15.20 16.93
N MET A 787 14.71 -15.28 18.22
CA MET A 787 13.98 -16.41 18.81
C MET A 787 12.66 -16.67 18.09
N GLU A 788 11.83 -15.63 17.94
CA GLU A 788 10.53 -15.69 17.24
C GLU A 788 10.72 -16.14 15.79
N ARG A 789 11.73 -15.63 15.07
CA ARG A 789 12.02 -16.09 13.72
C ARG A 789 12.38 -17.58 13.67
N LEU A 790 13.27 -18.05 14.55
CA LEU A 790 13.65 -19.46 14.59
C LEU A 790 12.48 -20.39 14.96
N ILE A 791 11.61 -19.98 15.89
CA ILE A 791 10.47 -20.76 16.37
C ILE A 791 9.30 -20.70 15.38
N ASP A 792 8.84 -19.51 15.03
CA ASP A 792 7.60 -19.31 14.27
C ASP A 792 7.79 -19.57 12.79
N HIS A 793 8.95 -19.22 12.24
CA HIS A 793 9.23 -19.36 10.81
C HIS A 793 9.94 -20.66 10.47
N TYR A 794 10.93 -21.08 11.28
CA TYR A 794 11.75 -22.26 10.98
C TYR A 794 11.47 -23.48 11.88
N ARG A 795 10.51 -23.37 12.81
CA ARG A 795 10.01 -24.48 13.64
C ARG A 795 11.07 -25.15 14.54
N PHE A 796 12.04 -24.39 15.04
CA PHE A 796 12.93 -24.91 16.08
C PHE A 796 12.21 -24.98 17.44
N PRO A 797 12.43 -26.02 18.26
CA PRO A 797 12.01 -26.05 19.65
C PRO A 797 12.56 -24.83 20.42
N VAL A 798 11.83 -24.34 21.43
CA VAL A 798 12.19 -23.14 22.19
C VAL A 798 13.58 -23.26 22.82
N ASN A 799 13.91 -24.43 23.39
CA ASN A 799 15.24 -24.70 23.96
C ASN A 799 16.34 -24.64 22.90
N ALA A 800 16.06 -25.13 21.69
CA ALA A 800 17.01 -25.12 20.60
C ALA A 800 17.22 -23.70 20.05
N ALA A 801 16.14 -22.93 19.86
CA ALA A 801 16.22 -21.54 19.46
C ALA A 801 17.03 -20.72 20.48
N ALA A 802 16.81 -20.93 21.78
CA ALA A 802 17.57 -20.27 22.85
C ALA A 802 19.04 -20.66 22.82
N GLY A 803 19.34 -21.95 22.59
CA GLY A 803 20.70 -22.45 22.40
C GLY A 803 21.42 -21.79 21.22
N ILE A 804 20.72 -21.61 20.09
CA ILE A 804 21.25 -20.90 18.92
C ILE A 804 21.49 -19.42 19.26
N VAL A 805 20.48 -18.71 19.78
CA VAL A 805 20.55 -17.26 20.06
C VAL A 805 21.62 -16.91 21.09
N GLY A 806 21.80 -17.74 22.13
CA GLY A 806 22.88 -17.54 23.11
C GLY A 806 24.28 -17.57 22.50
N ASN A 807 24.47 -18.40 21.47
CA ASN A 807 25.71 -18.46 20.70
C ASN A 807 25.85 -17.27 19.75
N LEU A 808 24.80 -16.94 18.98
CA LEU A 808 24.78 -15.75 18.11
C LEU A 808 25.06 -14.46 18.90
N GLU A 809 24.58 -14.34 20.13
CA GLU A 809 24.86 -13.20 21.01
C GLU A 809 26.35 -13.09 21.37
N SER A 810 26.98 -14.20 21.71
CA SER A 810 28.41 -14.20 22.05
C SER A 810 29.24 -13.75 20.86
N GLU A 811 28.86 -14.20 19.67
CA GLU A 811 29.64 -13.98 18.46
C GLU A 811 29.35 -12.64 17.78
N SER A 812 28.07 -12.36 17.54
CA SER A 812 27.62 -11.19 16.78
C SER A 812 26.97 -10.13 17.66
N GLY A 813 26.65 -10.42 18.93
CA GLY A 813 25.82 -9.52 19.74
C GLY A 813 24.42 -9.32 19.13
N ILE A 814 24.00 -10.26 18.27
CA ILE A 814 22.77 -10.23 17.49
C ILE A 814 22.70 -8.95 16.63
N LEU A 815 23.76 -8.73 15.85
CA LEU A 815 23.88 -7.61 14.92
C LEU A 815 24.27 -8.12 13.53
N PRO A 816 23.48 -7.83 12.49
CA PRO A 816 23.71 -8.40 11.16
C PRO A 816 24.99 -7.85 10.48
N GLU A 817 25.43 -6.64 10.79
CA GLU A 817 26.59 -6.01 10.15
C GLU A 817 27.89 -6.13 10.97
N ARG A 818 27.86 -6.84 12.12
CA ARG A 818 28.99 -6.88 13.04
C ARG A 818 30.11 -7.80 12.56
N LEU A 819 31.35 -7.29 12.59
CA LEU A 819 32.58 -8.05 12.36
C LEU A 819 33.11 -8.65 13.66
N GLU A 820 33.72 -9.81 13.53
CA GLU A 820 34.46 -10.45 14.62
C GLU A 820 35.58 -9.51 15.10
N SER A 821 35.72 -9.31 16.41
CA SER A 821 36.52 -8.26 17.11
C SER A 821 35.98 -6.82 17.08
N ALA A 822 34.86 -6.53 16.41
CA ALA A 822 34.24 -5.22 16.47
C ALA A 822 33.38 -5.04 17.74
N ALA A 823 33.35 -3.83 18.28
CA ALA A 823 32.45 -3.46 19.37
C ALA A 823 31.01 -3.36 18.86
N ARG A 824 30.03 -3.59 19.74
CA ARG A 824 28.59 -3.55 19.39
C ARG A 824 28.15 -2.19 18.86
N ALA A 825 28.68 -1.10 19.41
CA ALA A 825 28.37 0.27 18.98
C ALA A 825 29.02 0.65 17.63
N THR A 826 30.07 -0.07 17.20
CA THR A 826 30.79 0.20 15.95
C THR A 826 30.97 -1.09 15.16
N PRO A 827 29.87 -1.70 14.67
CA PRO A 827 29.87 -3.10 14.26
C PRO A 827 30.81 -3.42 13.09
N ARG A 828 31.18 -2.44 12.26
CA ARG A 828 32.08 -2.63 11.11
C ARG A 828 33.52 -2.17 11.33
N LEU A 829 33.87 -1.70 12.52
CA LEU A 829 35.22 -1.21 12.87
C LEU A 829 36.07 -2.35 13.46
N ALA A 830 36.95 -2.93 12.65
CA ALA A 830 37.80 -4.06 13.02
C ALA A 830 39.27 -3.85 12.62
N LEU A 831 40.19 -4.69 13.11
CA LEU A 831 41.59 -4.68 12.68
C LEU A 831 41.71 -5.13 11.22
N ALA A 832 42.57 -4.50 10.41
CA ALA A 832 42.92 -5.00 9.09
C ALA A 832 43.92 -6.17 9.16
N LEU A 833 43.98 -6.98 8.10
CA LEU A 833 45.00 -8.04 7.98
C LEU A 833 46.43 -7.50 8.01
N ARG A 834 46.64 -6.31 7.42
CA ARG A 834 47.86 -5.52 7.48
C ARG A 834 47.43 -4.08 7.74
N GLY A 835 47.88 -3.51 8.86
CA GLY A 835 47.54 -2.14 9.24
C GLY A 835 46.49 -1.99 10.36
N PRO A 836 46.09 -0.75 10.66
CA PRO A 836 45.34 -0.41 11.87
C PRO A 836 43.85 -0.80 11.80
N ARG A 837 43.10 -0.52 12.86
CA ARG A 837 41.63 -0.66 12.86
C ARG A 837 41.01 0.32 11.87
N ARG A 838 40.07 -0.15 11.06
CA ARG A 838 39.27 0.70 10.16
C ARG A 838 37.88 0.12 9.93
N ARG A 839 36.97 0.95 9.42
CA ARG A 839 35.66 0.48 8.97
C ARG A 839 35.81 -0.29 7.66
N PHE A 840 35.13 -1.42 7.55
CA PHE A 840 35.08 -2.20 6.33
C PHE A 840 33.69 -2.13 5.70
N SER A 841 33.68 -1.97 4.38
CA SER A 841 32.47 -2.13 3.56
C SER A 841 32.07 -3.60 3.44
N ALA A 842 30.81 -3.85 3.06
CA ALA A 842 30.31 -5.21 2.87
C ALA A 842 31.09 -5.99 1.79
N GLN A 843 31.53 -5.30 0.74
CA GLN A 843 32.36 -5.88 -0.34
C GLN A 843 33.77 -6.24 0.17
N GLU A 844 34.40 -5.38 0.96
CA GLU A 844 35.73 -5.68 1.54
C GLU A 844 35.69 -6.85 2.52
N VAL A 845 34.57 -7.03 3.22
CA VAL A 845 34.36 -8.19 4.10
C VAL A 845 34.15 -9.46 3.28
N ARG A 846 33.29 -9.41 2.24
CA ARG A 846 33.05 -10.53 1.30
C ARG A 846 34.35 -11.00 0.65
N ASP A 847 35.13 -10.06 0.14
CA ASP A 847 36.30 -10.30 -0.71
C ASP A 847 37.61 -10.40 0.08
N ARG A 848 37.52 -10.55 1.41
CA ARG A 848 38.66 -10.74 2.31
C ARG A 848 39.61 -11.84 1.79
N SER A 849 40.87 -11.46 1.59
CA SER A 849 41.95 -12.31 1.10
C SER A 849 43.22 -12.14 1.94
N ARG A 850 43.64 -13.22 2.63
CA ARG A 850 44.91 -13.24 3.37
C ARG A 850 46.12 -13.13 2.44
N ARG A 851 46.08 -13.82 1.29
CA ARG A 851 47.15 -13.79 0.28
C ARG A 851 47.41 -12.38 -0.24
N LEU A 852 46.34 -11.61 -0.48
CA LEU A 852 46.42 -10.24 -0.99
C LEU A 852 46.50 -9.18 0.12
N GLY A 853 46.47 -9.59 1.39
CA GLY A 853 46.46 -8.66 2.54
C GLY A 853 45.22 -7.77 2.66
N ARG A 854 44.09 -8.12 2.03
CA ARG A 854 42.88 -7.28 1.94
C ARG A 854 41.76 -7.78 2.85
N GLY A 855 41.10 -6.88 3.57
CA GLY A 855 39.93 -7.15 4.43
C GLY A 855 40.24 -7.26 5.93
N PRO A 856 39.22 -7.55 6.77
CA PRO A 856 39.38 -7.59 8.22
C PRO A 856 40.29 -8.74 8.67
N ARG A 857 41.01 -8.55 9.78
CA ARG A 857 41.96 -9.50 10.36
C ARG A 857 41.26 -10.79 10.73
N LEU A 858 40.16 -10.67 11.48
CA LEU A 858 39.29 -11.80 11.80
C LEU A 858 38.25 -12.00 10.70
N PRO A 859 37.91 -13.27 10.38
CA PRO A 859 37.10 -13.56 9.22
C PRO A 859 35.59 -13.52 9.46
N GLY A 860 35.09 -13.54 10.71
CA GLY A 860 33.67 -13.60 11.01
C GLY A 860 32.91 -12.28 10.77
N VAL A 861 31.67 -12.40 10.29
CA VAL A 861 30.74 -11.29 10.09
C VAL A 861 29.29 -11.79 10.26
N GLY A 862 28.44 -10.92 10.79
CA GLY A 862 27.00 -11.11 10.91
C GLY A 862 26.62 -12.19 11.92
N LEU A 863 25.36 -12.62 11.85
CA LEU A 863 24.79 -13.56 12.83
C LEU A 863 25.48 -14.93 12.77
N ALA A 864 25.80 -15.43 11.57
CA ALA A 864 26.23 -16.82 11.35
C ALA A 864 27.76 -17.02 11.22
N GLN A 865 28.55 -16.00 11.55
CA GLN A 865 30.03 -16.01 11.51
C GLN A 865 30.63 -16.74 10.31
N TRP A 866 30.58 -16.08 9.17
CA TRP A 866 31.08 -16.64 7.92
C TRP A 866 32.62 -16.63 7.87
N THR A 867 33.28 -17.62 8.49
CA THR A 867 34.74 -17.62 8.69
C THR A 867 35.55 -18.08 7.47
N THR A 868 34.95 -18.83 6.54
CA THR A 868 35.63 -19.30 5.32
C THR A 868 35.27 -18.45 4.10
N ALA A 869 36.11 -18.44 3.07
CA ALA A 869 35.84 -17.70 1.83
C ALA A 869 34.51 -18.15 1.18
N ARG A 870 34.21 -19.46 1.22
CA ARG A 870 32.94 -20.01 0.72
C ARG A 870 31.75 -19.50 1.55
N ARG A 871 31.85 -19.55 2.89
CA ARG A 871 30.79 -19.09 3.79
C ARG A 871 30.56 -17.58 3.68
N ARG A 872 31.59 -16.76 3.43
CA ARG A 872 31.43 -15.30 3.24
C ARG A 872 30.74 -14.89 1.96
N ARG A 873 30.85 -15.70 0.91
CA ARG A 873 30.21 -15.40 -0.38
C ARG A 873 28.75 -15.82 -0.42
N LEU A 874 28.41 -16.88 0.31
CA LEU A 874 27.06 -17.48 0.33
C LEU A 874 25.92 -16.48 0.64
N PRO A 875 26.00 -15.59 1.65
CA PRO A 875 24.94 -14.63 1.98
C PRO A 875 24.70 -13.58 0.89
N PHE A 876 25.77 -13.16 0.19
CA PHE A 876 25.70 -12.14 -0.86
C PHE A 876 25.04 -12.68 -2.13
N ALA A 877 25.03 -14.00 -2.31
CA ALA A 877 24.38 -14.71 -3.40
C ALA A 877 23.03 -15.35 -2.97
N HIS A 878 22.68 -15.28 -1.68
CA HIS A 878 21.49 -15.93 -1.13
C HIS A 878 20.21 -15.22 -1.59
N ARG A 879 19.23 -15.99 -2.06
CA ARG A 879 17.92 -15.47 -2.48
C ARG A 879 16.93 -15.53 -1.32
N TYR A 880 16.57 -14.38 -0.78
CA TYR A 880 15.55 -14.24 0.25
C TYR A 880 14.28 -13.61 -0.35
N ARG A 881 13.14 -14.30 -0.23
CA ARG A 881 11.86 -13.86 -0.84
C ARG A 881 11.98 -13.49 -2.32
N GLY A 882 12.80 -14.24 -3.06
CA GLY A 882 13.03 -14.07 -4.49
C GLY A 882 14.08 -13.01 -4.88
N VAL A 883 14.68 -12.29 -3.92
CA VAL A 883 15.64 -11.20 -4.14
C VAL A 883 17.04 -11.58 -3.65
N THR A 884 18.06 -11.24 -4.45
CA THR A 884 19.48 -11.33 -4.04
C THR A 884 19.96 -9.94 -3.60
N LEU A 885 20.48 -9.82 -2.38
CA LEU A 885 20.78 -8.52 -1.77
C LEU A 885 22.22 -8.04 -1.95
N GLY A 886 23.14 -8.89 -2.40
CA GLY A 886 24.54 -8.53 -2.49
C GLY A 886 25.06 -7.95 -1.17
N ALA A 887 25.62 -6.74 -1.22
CA ALA A 887 26.16 -6.04 -0.05
C ALA A 887 25.12 -5.75 1.06
N TYR A 888 23.84 -5.65 0.68
CA TYR A 888 22.80 -5.24 1.61
C TYR A 888 22.42 -6.33 2.62
N VAL A 889 22.80 -7.60 2.39
CA VAL A 889 22.56 -8.70 3.32
C VAL A 889 23.08 -8.42 4.73
N LEU A 890 24.11 -7.58 4.86
CA LEU A 890 24.68 -7.18 6.15
C LEU A 890 23.73 -6.33 7.00
N TYR A 891 22.69 -5.72 6.42
CA TYR A 891 21.78 -4.83 7.15
C TYR A 891 20.43 -5.48 7.49
N PHE A 892 20.20 -6.72 7.06
CA PHE A 892 18.92 -7.41 7.25
C PHE A 892 19.07 -8.64 8.13
N MET A 893 18.65 -8.50 9.39
CA MET A 893 18.69 -9.58 10.39
C MET A 893 17.92 -10.82 9.91
N ASP A 894 16.71 -10.64 9.39
CA ASP A 894 15.86 -11.74 8.89
C ASP A 894 16.51 -12.55 7.76
N VAL A 895 17.25 -11.89 6.87
CA VAL A 895 17.93 -12.55 5.75
C VAL A 895 19.10 -13.39 6.26
N GLN A 896 19.83 -12.91 7.27
CA GLN A 896 20.94 -13.66 7.83
C GLN A 896 20.50 -14.88 8.65
N ILE A 897 19.33 -14.80 9.29
CA ILE A 897 18.70 -15.95 9.94
C ILE A 897 18.32 -17.01 8.88
N ASP A 898 17.79 -16.59 7.73
CA ASP A 898 17.46 -17.51 6.63
C ASP A 898 18.71 -18.18 6.04
N VAL A 899 19.79 -17.42 5.87
CA VAL A 899 21.10 -17.94 5.46
C VAL A 899 21.63 -18.98 6.45
N LEU A 900 21.56 -18.68 7.75
CA LEU A 900 21.99 -19.58 8.83
C LEU A 900 21.24 -20.92 8.76
N VAL A 901 19.90 -20.87 8.70
CA VAL A 901 19.06 -22.08 8.68
C VAL A 901 19.27 -22.89 7.39
N SER A 902 19.38 -22.22 6.24
CA SER A 902 19.70 -22.86 4.97
C SER A 902 21.05 -23.59 5.02
N GLU A 903 22.06 -22.99 5.62
CA GLU A 903 23.39 -23.61 5.75
C GLU A 903 23.36 -24.87 6.63
N LEU A 904 22.61 -24.84 7.74
CA LEU A 904 22.44 -25.99 8.64
C LEU A 904 21.77 -27.18 7.94
N GLY A 905 20.82 -26.92 7.02
CA GLY A 905 20.11 -27.97 6.27
C GLY A 905 20.88 -28.51 5.07
N ASN A 906 21.61 -27.65 4.35
CA ASN A 906 22.18 -28.00 3.06
C ASN A 906 23.64 -28.47 3.12
N THR A 907 24.33 -28.27 4.26
CA THR A 907 25.72 -28.70 4.42
C THR A 907 25.79 -30.09 5.06
N ALA A 908 26.36 -31.07 4.35
CA ALA A 908 26.43 -32.46 4.82
C ALA A 908 27.00 -32.60 6.25
N GLY A 909 27.98 -31.78 6.63
CA GLY A 909 28.59 -31.77 7.96
C GLY A 909 27.71 -31.22 9.09
N PHE A 910 26.58 -30.57 8.81
CA PHE A 910 25.67 -29.98 9.81
C PHE A 910 24.32 -30.69 9.93
N ARG A 911 24.02 -31.69 9.10
CA ARG A 911 22.74 -32.42 9.16
C ARG A 911 22.50 -33.09 10.51
N THR A 912 23.55 -33.64 11.13
CA THR A 912 23.45 -34.23 12.48
C THR A 912 23.19 -33.15 13.54
N LEU A 913 23.78 -31.96 13.41
CA LEU A 913 23.47 -30.84 14.29
C LEU A 913 22.02 -30.36 14.10
N LEU A 914 21.54 -30.22 12.86
CA LEU A 914 20.16 -29.81 12.60
C LEU A 914 19.17 -30.83 13.17
N ARG A 915 19.44 -32.14 13.07
CA ARG A 915 18.64 -33.18 13.72
C ARG A 915 18.61 -33.00 15.23
N ASN A 916 19.77 -32.80 15.87
CA ASN A 916 19.85 -32.57 17.31
C ASN A 916 19.11 -31.28 17.73
N LEU A 917 19.20 -30.20 16.95
CA LEU A 917 18.51 -28.94 17.24
C LEU A 917 16.99 -29.02 16.99
N ARG A 918 16.51 -30.03 16.26
CA ARG A 918 15.07 -30.27 16.06
C ARG A 918 14.48 -31.23 17.08
N ASP A 919 15.30 -31.93 17.84
CA ASP A 919 14.88 -32.81 18.92
C ASP A 919 14.41 -31.98 20.13
N ALA A 920 13.11 -32.01 20.39
CA ALA A 920 12.48 -31.22 21.46
C ALA A 920 12.86 -31.70 22.87
N SER A 921 13.38 -32.93 23.03
CA SER A 921 13.83 -33.46 24.32
C SER A 921 15.14 -32.83 24.80
N ARG A 922 15.85 -32.13 23.91
CA ARG A 922 17.12 -31.48 24.22
C ARG A 922 16.91 -30.29 25.14
N THR A 923 17.71 -30.25 26.19
CA THR A 923 17.81 -29.07 27.07
C THR A 923 18.45 -27.90 26.32
N VAL A 924 18.14 -26.66 26.74
CA VAL A 924 18.77 -25.45 26.20
C VAL A 924 20.31 -25.51 26.31
N ASN A 925 20.84 -26.17 27.35
CA ASN A 925 22.26 -26.35 27.53
C ASN A 925 22.86 -27.30 26.49
N GLN A 926 22.22 -28.45 26.25
CA GLN A 926 22.66 -29.39 25.22
C GLN A 926 22.59 -28.78 23.82
N ALA A 927 21.55 -27.99 23.53
CA ALA A 927 21.43 -27.28 22.26
C ALA A 927 22.52 -26.21 22.09
N ALA A 928 22.82 -25.44 23.15
CA ALA A 928 23.89 -24.46 23.14
C ALA A 928 25.26 -25.12 22.92
N ASP A 929 25.52 -26.24 23.59
CA ASP A 929 26.78 -26.98 23.48
C ASP A 929 26.96 -27.60 22.11
N ASP A 930 25.92 -28.22 21.54
CA ASP A 930 25.98 -28.81 20.21
C ASP A 930 26.19 -27.75 19.14
N PHE A 931 25.50 -26.61 19.23
CA PHE A 931 25.67 -25.53 18.27
C PHE A 931 27.09 -24.97 18.29
N VAL A 932 27.65 -24.68 19.47
CA VAL A 932 29.03 -24.16 19.56
C VAL A 932 30.08 -25.22 19.20
N TYR A 933 29.87 -26.49 19.53
CA TYR A 933 30.85 -27.56 19.30
C TYR A 933 30.85 -28.06 17.85
N ILE A 934 29.75 -27.91 17.12
CA ILE A 934 29.61 -28.43 15.75
C ILE A 934 29.63 -27.31 14.69
N TYR A 935 29.00 -26.16 14.94
CA TYR A 935 28.84 -25.10 13.93
C TYR A 935 29.81 -23.92 14.10
N GLU A 936 29.93 -23.35 15.31
CA GLU A 936 30.80 -22.16 15.53
C GLU A 936 32.27 -22.52 15.73
N ILE A 937 32.56 -23.47 16.62
CA ILE A 937 33.90 -24.00 16.94
C ILE A 937 34.93 -22.88 17.20
N PRO A 938 34.78 -22.09 18.29
CA PRO A 938 35.78 -21.11 18.68
C PRO A 938 37.14 -21.77 18.91
N GLY A 939 38.22 -21.02 18.68
CA GLY A 939 39.59 -21.54 18.79
C GLY A 939 39.96 -22.13 20.16
N ARG A 940 39.26 -21.75 21.23
CA ARG A 940 39.39 -22.35 22.57
C ARG A 940 38.93 -23.81 22.65
N LEU A 941 38.08 -24.26 21.71
CA LEU A 941 37.70 -25.67 21.54
C LEU A 941 38.68 -26.47 20.68
N LEU A 942 39.77 -25.84 20.22
CA LEU A 942 40.75 -26.46 19.34
C LEU A 942 42.11 -26.53 20.05
N GLU A 943 42.75 -27.70 19.98
CA GLU A 943 44.11 -27.96 20.45
C GLU A 943 45.00 -28.42 19.30
N PRO A 944 46.34 -28.27 19.39
CA PRO A 944 47.26 -28.86 18.42
C PRO A 944 46.98 -30.35 18.24
N ASP A 945 46.97 -30.83 17.00
CA ASP A 945 46.80 -32.25 16.72
C ASP A 945 48.17 -32.94 16.77
N PRO A 946 48.49 -33.72 17.82
CA PRO A 946 49.79 -34.37 17.94
C PRO A 946 50.04 -35.38 16.82
N ALA A 947 48.99 -35.90 16.18
CA ALA A 947 49.11 -36.83 15.05
C ALA A 947 49.32 -36.12 13.70
N ARG A 948 49.10 -34.80 13.62
CA ARG A 948 49.19 -34.02 12.37
C ARG A 948 49.80 -32.64 12.64
N PRO A 949 51.14 -32.53 12.61
CA PRO A 949 51.84 -31.27 12.87
C PRO A 949 51.29 -30.11 12.02
N GLY A 950 50.99 -28.99 12.68
CA GLY A 950 50.40 -27.80 12.05
C GLY A 950 48.88 -27.82 11.89
N ARG A 951 48.20 -28.93 12.20
CA ARG A 951 46.72 -28.99 12.28
C ARG A 951 46.24 -28.91 13.73
N ARG A 952 44.98 -28.55 13.89
CA ARG A 952 44.30 -28.52 15.19
C ARG A 952 43.14 -29.51 15.19
N ARG A 953 42.96 -30.23 16.29
CA ARG A 953 41.81 -31.11 16.55
C ARG A 953 40.89 -30.50 17.61
N ARG A 954 39.66 -30.98 17.69
CA ARG A 954 38.72 -30.54 18.74
C ARG A 954 39.14 -31.15 20.07
N ARG A 955 39.16 -30.32 21.12
CA ARG A 955 39.28 -30.80 22.51
C ARG A 955 38.11 -31.72 22.82
N ALA A 956 38.35 -32.75 23.63
CA ALA A 956 37.27 -33.58 24.14
C ALA A 956 36.21 -32.69 24.83
N ARG A 957 34.92 -33.04 24.73
CA ARG A 957 33.86 -32.24 25.36
C ARG A 957 34.05 -32.12 26.88
N THR A 958 34.71 -33.09 27.51
CA THR A 958 35.03 -33.11 28.95
C THR A 958 36.27 -32.29 29.34
N ASP A 959 37.04 -31.78 28.38
CA ASP A 959 38.21 -30.95 28.63
C ASP A 959 37.81 -29.68 29.42
N PRO A 960 38.56 -29.28 30.48
CA PRO A 960 38.22 -28.10 31.28
C PRO A 960 38.05 -26.81 30.47
N GLN A 961 38.84 -26.61 29.41
CA GLN A 961 38.70 -25.45 28.53
C GLN A 961 37.44 -25.54 27.66
N ALA A 962 37.05 -26.75 27.25
CA ALA A 962 35.81 -26.95 26.52
C ALA A 962 34.58 -26.73 27.42
N GLN A 963 34.61 -27.23 28.65
CA GLN A 963 33.56 -27.00 29.64
C GLN A 963 33.44 -25.51 30.02
N ALA A 964 34.55 -24.78 30.11
CA ALA A 964 34.53 -23.34 30.33
C ALA A 964 33.80 -22.59 29.19
N VAL A 965 34.03 -22.98 27.92
CA VAL A 965 33.31 -22.41 26.78
C VAL A 965 31.83 -22.76 26.84
N PHE A 966 31.48 -24.01 27.15
CA PHE A 966 30.07 -24.42 27.28
C PHE A 966 29.35 -23.67 28.39
N ALA A 967 29.94 -23.53 29.58
CA ALA A 967 29.35 -22.77 30.68
C ALA A 967 29.03 -21.32 30.26
N GLU A 968 29.95 -20.68 29.53
CA GLU A 968 29.75 -19.32 29.00
C GLU A 968 28.56 -19.24 28.03
N ARG A 969 28.42 -20.21 27.11
CA ARG A 969 27.34 -20.24 26.11
C ARG A 969 25.99 -20.61 26.70
N ARG A 970 25.96 -21.58 27.60
CA ARG A 970 24.77 -21.96 28.36
C ARG A 970 24.18 -20.77 29.09
N ALA A 971 25.01 -19.99 29.79
CA ALA A 971 24.53 -18.79 30.50
C ALA A 971 23.87 -17.76 29.56
N ARG A 972 24.39 -17.57 28.34
CA ARG A 972 23.77 -16.68 27.33
C ARG A 972 22.48 -17.27 26.79
N ALA A 973 22.45 -18.57 26.52
CA ALA A 973 21.26 -19.26 26.04
C ALA A 973 20.12 -19.22 27.07
N GLN A 974 20.44 -19.35 28.37
CA GLN A 974 19.47 -19.18 29.45
C GLN A 974 18.92 -17.74 29.51
N ARG A 975 19.76 -16.72 29.28
CA ARG A 975 19.27 -15.33 29.16
C ARG A 975 18.38 -15.11 27.94
N ALA A 976 18.71 -15.72 26.80
CA ALA A 976 17.84 -15.68 25.62
C ALA A 976 16.49 -16.35 25.87
N LEU A 977 16.50 -17.50 26.57
CA LEU A 977 15.28 -18.19 27.00
C LEU A 977 14.47 -17.35 27.99
N ALA A 978 15.12 -16.72 28.96
CA ALA A 978 14.49 -15.83 29.93
C ALA A 978 13.87 -14.59 29.25
N ALA A 979 14.60 -13.93 28.34
CA ALA A 979 14.09 -12.80 27.57
C ALA A 979 12.89 -13.20 26.70
N TYR A 980 12.96 -14.37 26.05
CA TYR A 980 11.84 -14.91 25.29
C TYR A 980 10.63 -15.20 26.19
N ARG A 981 10.81 -15.88 27.33
CA ARG A 981 9.75 -16.15 28.31
C ARG A 981 9.20 -14.90 28.96
N ALA A 982 10.01 -13.86 29.18
CA ALA A 982 9.57 -12.58 29.72
C ALA A 982 8.73 -11.79 28.70
N ALA A 983 9.07 -11.88 27.41
CA ALA A 983 8.26 -11.35 26.32
C ALA A 983 7.01 -12.23 26.04
N HIS A 984 7.04 -13.50 26.45
CA HIS A 984 5.99 -14.50 26.27
C HIS A 984 5.62 -15.21 27.59
N PRO A 985 5.18 -14.47 28.63
CA PRO A 985 4.88 -15.08 29.92
C PRO A 985 3.73 -16.07 29.74
N ALA A 986 3.96 -17.35 30.01
CA ALA A 986 3.05 -18.43 29.66
C ALA A 986 1.87 -18.53 30.65
N GLN A 987 0.69 -18.90 30.14
CA GLN A 987 -0.17 -19.81 30.89
C GLN A 987 0.65 -21.06 31.20
N GLY A 988 0.89 -21.34 32.49
CA GLY A 988 1.24 -22.64 33.12
C GLY A 988 2.38 -23.50 32.53
N PRO A 989 3.28 -24.04 33.36
CA PRO A 989 4.29 -25.00 32.90
C PRO A 989 3.66 -26.38 32.63
N ASP A 990 4.30 -27.16 31.76
CA ASP A 990 4.00 -28.55 31.40
C ASP A 990 2.85 -28.82 30.41
N ARG A 991 3.17 -28.68 29.13
CA ARG A 991 2.89 -29.73 28.13
C ARG A 991 3.98 -29.76 27.07
N ILE A 992 4.96 -30.64 27.30
CA ILE A 992 5.77 -31.23 26.23
C ILE A 992 4.82 -32.22 25.53
N GLU A 993 4.03 -31.75 24.58
CA GLU A 993 3.47 -32.64 23.56
C GLU A 993 4.47 -32.64 22.40
N THR A 994 5.32 -33.68 22.37
CA THR A 994 6.07 -34.06 21.18
C THR A 994 5.09 -34.40 20.05
N PRO A 995 5.05 -33.65 18.94
CA PRO A 995 4.31 -34.06 17.75
C PRO A 995 5.22 -34.96 16.90
N GLU A 996 4.66 -36.07 16.44
CA GLU A 996 5.32 -37.11 15.64
C GLU A 996 6.15 -36.58 14.45
N PRO A 997 7.28 -37.24 14.11
CA PRO A 997 8.01 -36.94 12.90
C PRO A 997 7.26 -37.51 11.68
N ILE A 998 6.78 -36.64 10.79
CA ILE A 998 6.28 -37.03 9.47
C ILE A 998 7.36 -36.78 8.41
N ALA A 999 7.57 -37.81 7.59
CA ALA A 999 8.58 -38.04 6.57
C ALA A 999 8.69 -36.99 5.46
#